data_AF-A0A7J4I214-F1
#
_entry.id   AF-A0A7J4I214-F1
#
_cell.length_a   1.000
_cell.length_b   1.000
_cell.length_c   1.000
_cell.angle_alpha   90.00
_cell.angle_beta   90.00
_cell.angle_gamma   90.00
#
_symmetry.space_group_name_H-M   'P 1'
#
loop_
_entity.id
_entity.type
_entity.pdbx_description
1 polymer ?
#
loop_
_entity_poly.entity_id
_entity_poly.type
_entity_poly.pdbx_seq_one_letter_code
_entity_poly.pdbx_strand_id
1 'polypeptide(L)'
;MTLHTALKAFIIYSTYRIENSKAYVHLYGRLENGESFQSIHTFKPYFFIKTQDKIKAEALLTQLVLDGELKLTDGMAFSLEDTNAINFDGEPMTKVTLWIPGDVKPLRGRFEQQLIKCYEADIRFTTRFMIDMGIQGACTITGAYKNGKPGSGQPQRIYHDPTIIPLTEEERETYFPQLKILSVDIETTMDAKQLLCLSLYTEGFGKGEKEKGEKEKVEKVIMITQQHPNGVVAVPDEKTLLEAFLAEVKKVDPDVIVGWNFIDFDLMVLRDLFRKHKIPFTLGRNEDEARLMIQTSFFVDSKADIPGRQVLDGIQLLKGAFIKMENYKLNTAAKKFLGQEKLITGEARHEEIQRLYQEDQQQLAAYNLKDAKLTYDVLFAAGVMPLTIHRSLLTGMSLDRVNASIASLDFVYLKETQKRGLVAQGARGSDAESEERIKGGHVLESKPGIYKNILVFDFKSLYPSLIRTFNIDPYRFLDKTSKRYKALKEEERNALIKAPNGACFMREQGILPQILETLWKNRDKAKKQKNDLASYAIKILMNSMFGVLANPTCRFYSLDMANAITHFGQHFIKLTAKRIADKGYEVIYGDSVGKDTEIVMNENGTIRFVKISELFERTQKRTSDGKEYFFPPSRLVLTLDAQGKSVFKKVKYVMKHRVQKKMYRIFFTNDHYIDVTEDHSLIGYVNKQKNNQLADLDRLIEVKPTDIGKRVRTIITIKNIPRSSIKTRNYHRELYEFMGLFIGDGSFDRQKKQNYYLHLAGGLDSWEIITKVLVPLKEKEYIKNYWLKKKGDICINGLRLVRLFNDEFRKESKKSIPAFLLREKQEAICSFLRGLFSADGSVLFRNKKPIIKFTNTNTEIIKMTSRLLHLVGISHSTFSETRKNRYKGKESETISKHIYIKDALSFREKVGFVINRKQERLSLVSKNSTHRRTIKNYDFDLSKVIKIEPIEYRGDVYDLEIEDTHRFFANNVLVHNTDSIFVNTKKDSTEEAEQIGKDIAKEITAFYQQFVEQEYQRKSYLELQFEKTYVKFLLPRVRGSEKGAKKRYAGILMKEGKEALNFVGLEVVRRDWTALAKKFQTELLERVFHEKDVTGYVRDFIKEIKKGTYDDLLVYRKSLRKGVADYTKTTPPHVKAARKLEKIDGDIIEYYITTEGPEPVQKRRNPIDYQHYIDKQVKPLADSILGFYGSSFDDLVRGDNQKSLFSY
;
A
#
# COMPACT_ATOMS: atom_id res chain seq x y z
N MET A 1 -41.36 31.58 -34.83
CA MET A 1 -40.66 30.81 -33.78
C MET A 1 -39.28 31.39 -33.62
N THR A 2 -38.92 31.90 -32.44
CA THR A 2 -37.56 32.35 -32.16
C THR A 2 -36.68 31.11 -32.01
N LEU A 3 -35.74 30.90 -32.93
CA LEU A 3 -34.75 29.82 -32.81
C LEU A 3 -33.85 30.11 -31.61
N HIS A 4 -34.17 29.53 -30.45
CA HIS A 4 -33.31 29.58 -29.28
C HIS A 4 -32.00 28.86 -29.60
N THR A 5 -30.90 29.61 -29.64
CA THR A 5 -29.57 29.09 -29.94
C THR A 5 -29.19 28.01 -28.93
N ALA A 6 -28.82 26.82 -29.43
CA ALA A 6 -28.22 25.78 -28.63
C ALA A 6 -26.83 26.24 -28.15
N LEU A 7 -26.55 26.12 -26.85
CA LEU A 7 -25.28 26.53 -26.25
C LEU A 7 -24.65 25.39 -25.47
N LYS A 8 -23.32 25.24 -25.55
CA LYS A 8 -22.57 24.37 -24.65
C LYS A 8 -22.57 24.94 -23.24
N ALA A 9 -22.73 24.07 -22.27
CA ALA A 9 -23.02 24.38 -20.88
C ALA A 9 -22.18 23.49 -19.96
N PHE A 10 -21.39 24.09 -19.08
CA PHE A 10 -20.59 23.37 -18.08
C PHE A 10 -21.27 23.42 -16.72
N ILE A 11 -21.50 22.24 -16.13
CA ILE A 11 -22.17 22.08 -14.84
C ILE A 11 -21.13 22.20 -13.73
N ILE A 12 -21.34 23.19 -12.87
CA ILE A 12 -20.48 23.49 -11.72
C ILE A 12 -21.04 22.83 -10.46
N TYR A 13 -22.37 22.89 -10.31
CA TYR A 13 -23.07 22.47 -9.10
C TYR A 13 -24.39 21.76 -9.46
N SER A 14 -24.70 20.69 -8.73
CA SER A 14 -25.96 19.94 -8.90
C SER A 14 -26.62 19.71 -7.55
N THR A 15 -27.91 20.02 -7.46
CA THR A 15 -28.75 19.76 -6.28
C THR A 15 -30.16 19.38 -6.72
N TYR A 16 -31.05 19.15 -5.77
CA TYR A 16 -32.47 18.95 -6.04
C TYR A 16 -33.33 19.70 -5.03
N ARG A 17 -34.56 20.01 -5.43
CA ARG A 17 -35.59 20.57 -4.56
C ARG A 17 -36.85 19.72 -4.62
N ILE A 18 -37.69 19.83 -3.60
CA ILE A 18 -39.01 19.21 -3.57
C ILE A 18 -40.01 20.36 -3.50
N GLU A 19 -40.85 20.48 -4.52
CA GLU A 19 -41.87 21.52 -4.64
C GLU A 19 -43.20 20.82 -4.97
N ASN A 20 -44.26 21.09 -4.20
CA ASN A 20 -45.57 20.43 -4.35
C ASN A 20 -45.49 18.87 -4.41
N SER A 21 -44.69 18.28 -3.51
CA SER A 21 -44.38 16.84 -3.44
C SER A 21 -43.64 16.24 -4.66
N LYS A 22 -43.22 17.05 -5.63
CA LYS A 22 -42.46 16.62 -6.80
C LYS A 22 -40.99 16.99 -6.67
N ALA A 23 -40.10 16.11 -7.10
CA ALA A 23 -38.67 16.34 -7.08
C ALA A 23 -38.16 16.94 -8.39
N TYR A 24 -37.41 18.02 -8.27
CA TYR A 24 -36.80 18.73 -9.39
C TYR A 24 -35.28 18.70 -9.25
N VAL A 25 -34.56 18.34 -10.32
CA VAL A 25 -33.10 18.41 -10.37
C VAL A 25 -32.69 19.79 -10.84
N HIS A 26 -31.83 20.47 -10.07
CA HIS A 26 -31.29 21.78 -10.37
C HIS A 26 -29.81 21.64 -10.74
N LEU A 27 -29.48 21.95 -12.00
CA LEU A 27 -28.10 22.04 -12.47
C LEU A 27 -27.74 23.52 -12.64
N TYR A 28 -26.65 23.96 -12.02
CA TYR A 28 -26.10 25.30 -12.15
C TYR A 28 -24.75 25.24 -12.85
N GLY A 29 -24.46 26.24 -13.67
CA GLY A 29 -23.31 26.19 -14.55
C GLY A 29 -22.99 27.51 -15.22
N ARG A 30 -22.09 27.46 -16.22
CA ARG A 30 -21.83 28.56 -17.15
C ARG A 30 -21.95 28.09 -18.60
N LEU A 31 -22.53 28.93 -19.43
CA LEU A 31 -22.69 28.74 -20.87
C LEU A 31 -21.42 29.19 -21.61
N GLU A 32 -21.21 28.70 -22.83
CA GLU A 32 -20.05 29.07 -23.65
C GLU A 32 -20.01 30.54 -24.06
N ASN A 33 -21.15 31.24 -24.00
CA ASN A 33 -21.23 32.71 -24.16
C ASN A 33 -20.89 33.49 -22.87
N GLY A 34 -20.44 32.82 -21.81
CA GLY A 34 -20.03 33.43 -20.54
C GLY A 34 -21.16 33.66 -19.53
N GLU A 35 -22.43 33.47 -19.88
CA GLU A 35 -23.55 33.70 -18.96
C GLU A 35 -23.74 32.54 -17.99
N SER A 36 -24.01 32.85 -16.71
CA SER A 36 -24.37 31.83 -15.73
C SER A 36 -25.78 31.30 -15.96
N PHE A 37 -25.98 30.00 -15.74
CA PHE A 37 -27.28 29.37 -15.93
C PHE A 37 -27.70 28.49 -14.75
N GLN A 38 -29.01 28.31 -14.65
CA GLN A 38 -29.67 27.24 -13.93
C GLN A 38 -30.62 26.52 -14.88
N SER A 39 -30.67 25.20 -14.82
CA SER A 39 -31.72 24.40 -15.44
C SER A 39 -32.41 23.55 -14.39
N ILE A 40 -33.74 23.54 -14.44
CA ILE A 40 -34.64 22.84 -13.52
C ILE A 40 -35.33 21.75 -14.31
N HIS A 41 -35.21 20.49 -13.87
CA HIS A 41 -35.71 19.31 -14.58
C HIS A 41 -36.62 18.48 -13.69
N THR A 42 -37.80 18.14 -14.20
CA THR A 42 -38.71 17.18 -13.57
C THR A 42 -38.10 15.78 -13.68
N PHE A 43 -37.81 15.13 -12.54
CA PHE A 43 -37.20 13.80 -12.55
C PHE A 43 -37.71 12.93 -11.39
N LYS A 44 -37.82 11.62 -11.60
CA LYS A 44 -38.34 10.68 -10.59
C LYS A 44 -37.23 9.76 -10.06
N PRO A 45 -37.04 9.65 -8.74
CA PRO A 45 -36.08 8.70 -8.17
C PRO A 45 -36.52 7.26 -8.47
N TYR A 46 -35.58 6.41 -8.87
CA TYR A 46 -35.85 4.99 -9.10
C TYR A 46 -34.65 4.11 -8.78
N PHE A 47 -34.94 2.83 -8.58
CA PHE A 47 -33.97 1.74 -8.45
C PHE A 47 -34.57 0.45 -9.03
N PHE A 48 -33.85 -0.67 -8.95
CA PHE A 48 -34.34 -1.95 -9.51
C PHE A 48 -34.41 -3.06 -8.46
N ILE A 49 -35.31 -4.01 -8.71
CA ILE A 49 -35.44 -5.30 -8.03
C ILE A 49 -35.52 -6.41 -9.08
N LYS A 50 -35.33 -7.68 -8.71
CA LYS A 50 -35.56 -8.78 -9.65
C LYS A 50 -37.06 -8.91 -9.95
N THR A 51 -37.43 -9.25 -11.18
CA THR A 51 -38.85 -9.38 -11.56
C THR A 51 -39.59 -10.48 -10.77
N GLN A 52 -38.89 -11.54 -10.34
CA GLN A 52 -39.43 -12.54 -9.42
C GLN A 52 -39.91 -11.97 -8.06
N ASP A 53 -39.36 -10.83 -7.63
CA ASP A 53 -39.67 -10.21 -6.33
C ASP A 53 -40.80 -9.16 -6.45
N LYS A 54 -41.30 -8.87 -7.67
CA LYS A 54 -42.27 -7.82 -7.98
C LYS A 54 -43.54 -7.88 -7.12
N ILE A 55 -44.20 -9.04 -7.07
CA ILE A 55 -45.46 -9.23 -6.33
C ILE A 55 -45.24 -8.94 -4.83
N LYS A 56 -44.09 -9.37 -4.28
CA LYS A 56 -43.75 -9.13 -2.88
C LYS A 56 -43.46 -7.65 -2.60
N ALA A 57 -42.78 -6.97 -3.53
CA ALA A 57 -42.53 -5.53 -3.46
C ALA A 57 -43.83 -4.71 -3.56
N GLU A 58 -44.75 -5.11 -4.44
CA GLU A 58 -46.05 -4.47 -4.66
C GLU A 58 -46.95 -4.54 -3.43
N ALA A 59 -47.04 -5.71 -2.80
CA ALA A 59 -47.77 -5.89 -1.55
C ALA A 59 -47.21 -5.00 -0.42
N LEU A 60 -45.88 -4.97 -0.25
CA LEU A 60 -45.23 -4.12 0.75
C LEU A 60 -45.41 -2.62 0.45
N LEU A 61 -45.25 -2.20 -0.81
CA LEU A 61 -45.43 -0.81 -1.22
C LEU A 61 -46.88 -0.34 -1.00
N THR A 62 -47.86 -1.20 -1.32
CA THR A 62 -49.28 -0.92 -1.07
C THR A 62 -49.55 -0.77 0.43
N GLN A 63 -49.00 -1.67 1.26
CA GLN A 63 -49.11 -1.57 2.71
C GLN A 63 -48.52 -0.26 3.25
N LEU A 64 -47.34 0.16 2.78
CA LEU A 64 -46.72 1.43 3.19
C LEU A 64 -47.54 2.67 2.78
N VAL A 65 -48.34 2.58 1.71
CA VAL A 65 -49.31 3.64 1.34
C VAL A 65 -50.50 3.66 2.30
N LEU A 66 -51.05 2.49 2.64
CA LEU A 66 -52.16 2.36 3.60
C LEU A 66 -51.78 2.82 5.01
N ASP A 67 -50.55 2.51 5.44
CA ASP A 67 -49.98 2.93 6.73
C ASP A 67 -49.57 4.42 6.75
N GLY A 68 -49.67 5.14 5.62
CA GLY A 68 -49.28 6.54 5.48
C GLY A 68 -47.77 6.81 5.49
N GLU A 69 -46.93 5.76 5.51
CA GLU A 69 -45.47 5.87 5.40
C GLU A 69 -45.00 6.34 4.01
N LEU A 70 -45.76 6.04 2.96
CA LEU A 70 -45.50 6.47 1.58
C LEU A 70 -46.65 7.33 1.04
N LYS A 71 -46.36 8.59 0.68
CA LYS A 71 -47.39 9.58 0.31
C LYS A 71 -47.75 9.54 -1.17
N LEU A 72 -49.04 9.73 -1.46
CA LEU A 72 -49.55 9.94 -2.81
C LEU A 72 -49.10 11.30 -3.36
N THR A 73 -48.67 11.32 -4.63
CA THR A 73 -48.36 12.50 -5.44
C THR A 73 -49.01 12.31 -6.80
N ASP A 74 -49.80 13.27 -7.28
CA ASP A 74 -50.65 13.12 -8.48
C ASP A 74 -51.49 11.82 -8.52
N GLY A 75 -51.97 11.36 -7.35
CA GLY A 75 -52.81 10.16 -7.25
C GLY A 75 -52.07 8.81 -7.22
N MET A 76 -50.73 8.79 -7.28
CA MET A 76 -49.92 7.56 -7.14
C MET A 76 -48.80 7.75 -6.12
N ALA A 77 -48.32 6.70 -5.46
CA ALA A 77 -47.17 6.79 -4.54
C ALA A 77 -45.89 6.15 -5.11
N PHE A 78 -46.04 5.18 -6.01
CA PHE A 78 -44.95 4.47 -6.67
C PHE A 78 -45.43 3.97 -8.05
N SER A 79 -44.49 3.48 -8.88
CA SER A 79 -44.81 2.60 -10.00
C SER A 79 -43.82 1.44 -10.11
N LEU A 80 -44.31 0.30 -10.59
CA LEU A 80 -43.54 -0.91 -10.87
C LEU A 80 -43.61 -1.21 -12.37
N GLU A 81 -42.48 -1.06 -13.05
CA GLU A 81 -42.35 -1.22 -14.51
C GLU A 81 -41.46 -2.43 -14.80
N ASP A 82 -41.97 -3.44 -15.50
CA ASP A 82 -41.13 -4.54 -15.99
C ASP A 82 -40.34 -4.06 -17.20
N THR A 83 -39.02 -4.20 -17.12
CA THR A 83 -38.12 -3.65 -18.14
C THR A 83 -37.43 -4.75 -18.92
N ASN A 84 -36.96 -4.44 -20.12
CA ASN A 84 -36.04 -5.31 -20.87
C ASN A 84 -34.63 -5.37 -20.25
N ALA A 85 -34.41 -4.79 -19.06
CA ALA A 85 -33.11 -4.75 -18.42
C ALA A 85 -32.83 -6.02 -17.60
N ILE A 86 -31.56 -6.43 -17.61
CA ILE A 86 -31.06 -7.60 -16.87
C ILE A 86 -29.93 -7.21 -15.93
N ASN A 87 -29.77 -7.93 -14.82
CA ASN A 87 -28.57 -7.82 -14.00
C ASN A 87 -27.37 -8.57 -14.63
N PHE A 88 -26.18 -8.49 -14.04
CA PHE A 88 -24.98 -9.13 -14.59
C PHE A 88 -25.01 -10.68 -14.55
N ASP A 89 -25.91 -11.28 -13.77
CA ASP A 89 -26.17 -12.73 -13.79
C ASP A 89 -27.16 -13.14 -14.90
N GLY A 90 -27.78 -12.17 -15.59
CA GLY A 90 -28.77 -12.38 -16.65
C GLY A 90 -30.22 -12.49 -16.17
N GLU A 91 -30.51 -12.13 -14.92
CA GLU A 91 -31.87 -12.18 -14.37
C GLU A 91 -32.64 -10.89 -14.73
N PRO A 92 -33.93 -10.97 -15.11
CA PRO A 92 -34.75 -9.81 -15.50
C PRO A 92 -35.07 -8.90 -14.31
N MET A 93 -35.18 -7.59 -14.60
CA MET A 93 -35.29 -6.54 -13.59
C MET A 93 -36.57 -5.70 -13.75
N THR A 94 -37.26 -5.50 -12.64
CA THR A 94 -38.39 -4.58 -12.51
C THR A 94 -37.88 -3.28 -11.89
N LYS A 95 -38.25 -2.15 -12.49
CA LYS A 95 -37.91 -0.81 -12.04
C LYS A 95 -38.95 -0.32 -11.04
N VAL A 96 -38.47 0.14 -9.89
CA VAL A 96 -39.27 0.73 -8.81
C VAL A 96 -39.07 2.23 -8.86
N THR A 97 -40.11 2.98 -9.21
CA THR A 97 -40.07 4.45 -9.30
C THR A 97 -40.88 5.06 -8.16
N LEU A 98 -40.33 6.07 -7.50
CA LEU A 98 -40.97 6.85 -6.44
C LEU A 98 -41.09 8.32 -6.86
N TRP A 99 -41.69 9.16 -6.04
CA TRP A 99 -41.79 10.61 -6.29
C TRP A 99 -40.75 11.44 -5.53
N ILE A 100 -40.41 11.05 -4.30
CA ILE A 100 -39.54 11.82 -3.40
C ILE A 100 -38.21 11.06 -3.15
N PRO A 101 -37.04 11.68 -3.43
CA PRO A 101 -35.73 11.03 -3.26
C PRO A 101 -35.42 10.58 -1.83
N GLY A 102 -36.04 11.20 -0.82
CA GLY A 102 -35.92 10.83 0.59
C GLY A 102 -36.39 9.40 0.89
N ASP A 103 -37.41 8.93 0.17
CA ASP A 103 -38.12 7.67 0.45
C ASP A 103 -37.31 6.44 0.05
N VAL A 104 -36.35 6.60 -0.89
CA VAL A 104 -35.50 5.50 -1.40
C VAL A 104 -34.72 4.82 -0.28
N LYS A 105 -34.13 5.59 0.65
CA LYS A 105 -33.26 5.02 1.72
C LYS A 105 -34.06 4.24 2.77
N PRO A 106 -35.18 4.75 3.34
CA PRO A 106 -36.06 3.96 4.21
C PRO A 106 -36.61 2.72 3.52
N LEU A 107 -37.11 2.86 2.28
CA LEU A 107 -37.71 1.75 1.53
C LEU A 107 -36.69 0.63 1.27
N ARG A 108 -35.45 0.97 0.95
CA ARG A 108 -34.36 -0.01 0.79
C ARG A 108 -34.20 -0.88 2.04
N GLY A 109 -34.25 -0.28 3.23
CA GLY A 109 -34.19 -1.02 4.50
C GLY A 109 -35.39 -1.95 4.73
N ARG A 110 -36.61 -1.51 4.38
CA ARG A 110 -37.83 -2.35 4.42
C ARG A 110 -37.75 -3.53 3.43
N PHE A 111 -37.21 -3.28 2.23
CA PHE A 111 -37.01 -4.31 1.20
C PHE A 111 -35.95 -5.33 1.64
N GLU A 112 -34.83 -4.88 2.20
CA GLU A 112 -33.78 -5.74 2.79
C GLU A 112 -34.34 -6.64 3.90
N GLN A 113 -35.19 -6.13 4.80
CA GLN A 113 -35.91 -6.92 5.82
C GLN A 113 -36.82 -8.01 5.20
N GLN A 114 -37.37 -7.75 4.02
CA GLN A 114 -38.18 -8.70 3.26
C GLN A 114 -37.36 -9.57 2.29
N LEU A 115 -36.03 -9.58 2.38
CA LEU A 115 -35.11 -10.29 1.48
C LEU A 115 -35.22 -9.87 0.00
N ILE A 116 -35.84 -8.72 -0.28
CA ILE A 116 -35.92 -8.12 -1.62
C ILE A 116 -34.64 -7.33 -1.85
N LYS A 117 -33.78 -7.82 -2.76
CA LYS A 117 -32.49 -7.16 -3.02
C LYS A 117 -32.69 -5.96 -3.94
N CYS A 118 -32.38 -4.76 -3.42
CA CYS A 118 -32.32 -3.54 -4.21
C CYS A 118 -31.00 -3.43 -5.01
N TYR A 119 -31.11 -2.98 -6.25
CA TYR A 119 -30.00 -2.71 -7.16
C TYR A 119 -29.98 -1.23 -7.53
N GLU A 120 -28.78 -0.63 -7.51
CA GLU A 120 -28.54 0.79 -7.79
C GLU A 120 -29.28 1.83 -6.90
N ALA A 121 -29.97 1.40 -5.84
CA ALA A 121 -30.66 2.25 -4.87
C ALA A 121 -29.73 3.13 -4.01
N ASP A 122 -28.41 2.98 -4.17
CA ASP A 122 -27.37 3.79 -3.52
C ASP A 122 -26.96 5.03 -4.33
N ILE A 123 -27.38 5.12 -5.59
CA ILE A 123 -27.02 6.25 -6.47
C ILE A 123 -27.80 7.49 -6.05
N ARG A 124 -27.07 8.60 -5.82
CA ARG A 124 -27.68 9.89 -5.47
C ARG A 124 -28.53 10.42 -6.61
N PHE A 125 -29.69 10.99 -6.28
CA PHE A 125 -30.71 11.43 -7.24
C PHE A 125 -30.19 12.34 -8.38
N THR A 126 -29.37 13.36 -8.09
CA THR A 126 -28.78 14.22 -9.14
C THR A 126 -27.72 13.50 -9.97
N THR A 127 -26.97 12.59 -9.36
CA THR A 127 -26.00 11.74 -10.05
C THR A 127 -26.70 10.74 -10.98
N ARG A 128 -27.84 10.17 -10.54
CA ARG A 128 -28.71 9.34 -11.38
C ARG A 128 -29.16 10.12 -12.62
N PHE A 129 -29.72 11.32 -12.45
CA PHE A 129 -30.12 12.17 -13.59
C PHE A 129 -28.98 12.41 -14.58
N MET A 130 -27.78 12.76 -14.10
CA MET A 130 -26.62 12.98 -14.97
C MET A 130 -26.12 11.70 -15.65
N ILE A 131 -26.16 10.55 -14.98
CA ILE A 131 -25.87 9.24 -15.59
C ILE A 131 -26.88 8.96 -16.70
N ASP A 132 -28.17 9.14 -16.40
CA ASP A 132 -29.26 8.75 -17.28
C ASP A 132 -29.33 9.60 -18.56
N MET A 133 -29.01 10.89 -18.44
CA MET A 133 -28.84 11.82 -19.55
C MET A 133 -27.45 11.72 -20.21
N GLY A 134 -26.56 10.86 -19.70
CA GLY A 134 -25.21 10.66 -20.22
C GLY A 134 -24.25 11.84 -20.04
N ILE A 135 -24.53 12.78 -19.14
CA ILE A 135 -23.85 14.06 -19.01
C ILE A 135 -22.58 13.92 -18.15
N GLN A 136 -21.41 14.16 -18.75
CA GLN A 136 -20.12 14.14 -18.04
C GLN A 136 -19.57 15.57 -17.93
N GLY A 137 -19.96 16.28 -16.87
CA GLY A 137 -19.53 17.66 -16.59
C GLY A 137 -20.09 18.74 -17.52
N ALA A 138 -20.42 18.42 -18.77
CA ALA A 138 -20.97 19.36 -19.75
C ALA A 138 -22.02 18.72 -20.68
N CYS A 139 -22.92 19.56 -21.17
CA CYS A 139 -23.97 19.27 -22.14
C CYS A 139 -24.16 20.45 -23.10
N THR A 140 -24.94 20.26 -24.15
CA THR A 140 -25.58 21.34 -24.92
C THR A 140 -26.98 21.57 -24.36
N ILE A 141 -27.38 22.82 -24.16
CA ILE A 141 -28.69 23.23 -23.66
C ILE A 141 -29.43 24.08 -24.68
N THR A 142 -30.71 23.76 -24.90
CA THR A 142 -31.61 24.46 -25.81
C THR A 142 -32.99 24.60 -25.18
N GLY A 143 -33.59 25.78 -25.23
CA GLY A 143 -34.94 26.02 -24.73
C GLY A 143 -35.20 27.49 -24.39
N ALA A 144 -36.45 27.79 -24.04
CA ALA A 144 -36.81 29.08 -23.48
C ALA A 144 -36.23 29.23 -22.07
N TYR A 145 -35.84 30.46 -21.71
CA TYR A 145 -35.32 30.81 -20.39
C TYR A 145 -35.93 32.12 -19.90
N LYS A 146 -35.93 32.29 -18.57
CA LYS A 146 -36.20 33.57 -17.91
C LYS A 146 -34.86 34.21 -17.53
N ASN A 147 -34.79 35.54 -17.59
CA ASN A 147 -33.63 36.26 -17.07
C ASN A 147 -33.68 36.31 -15.54
N GLY A 148 -32.57 36.03 -14.87
CA GLY A 148 -32.41 36.32 -13.44
C GLY A 148 -32.45 37.82 -13.17
N LYS A 149 -32.84 38.24 -11.95
CA LYS A 149 -32.85 39.65 -11.58
C LYS A 149 -31.41 40.20 -11.54
N PRO A 150 -31.05 41.27 -12.29
CA PRO A 150 -29.71 41.85 -12.26
C PRO A 150 -29.27 42.22 -10.84
N GLY A 151 -28.01 41.96 -10.49
CA GLY A 151 -27.44 42.26 -9.16
C GLY A 151 -27.95 41.40 -7.99
N SER A 152 -28.98 40.56 -8.18
CA SER A 152 -29.53 39.72 -7.10
C SER A 152 -28.63 38.55 -6.68
N GLY A 153 -27.68 38.16 -7.54
CA GLY A 153 -26.91 36.93 -7.45
C GLY A 153 -27.56 35.72 -8.12
N GLN A 154 -28.79 35.84 -8.64
CA GLN A 154 -29.43 34.79 -9.42
C GLN A 154 -28.66 34.49 -10.73
N PRO A 155 -28.74 33.25 -11.25
CA PRO A 155 -28.18 32.91 -12.55
C PRO A 155 -28.78 33.78 -13.66
N GLN A 156 -27.96 34.22 -14.61
CA GLN A 156 -28.41 35.10 -15.70
C GLN A 156 -29.53 34.46 -16.53
N ARG A 157 -29.45 33.15 -16.79
CA ARG A 157 -30.50 32.38 -17.47
C ARG A 157 -31.07 31.26 -16.59
N ILE A 158 -32.39 31.25 -16.41
CA ILE A 158 -33.12 30.22 -15.67
C ILE A 158 -34.02 29.46 -16.66
N TYR A 159 -33.66 28.21 -16.92
CA TYR A 159 -34.37 27.30 -17.81
C TYR A 159 -35.27 26.34 -16.99
N HIS A 160 -36.48 26.09 -17.48
CA HIS A 160 -37.40 25.08 -16.96
C HIS A 160 -37.62 24.00 -18.01
N ASP A 161 -37.35 22.74 -17.65
CA ASP A 161 -37.35 21.55 -18.51
C ASP A 161 -36.75 21.76 -19.92
N PRO A 162 -35.53 22.35 -20.04
CA PRO A 162 -34.89 22.56 -21.34
C PRO A 162 -34.42 21.23 -21.95
N THR A 163 -34.32 21.19 -23.27
CA THR A 163 -33.63 20.10 -23.95
C THR A 163 -32.14 20.16 -23.60
N ILE A 164 -31.63 19.10 -22.98
CA ILE A 164 -30.20 18.91 -22.72
C ILE A 164 -29.69 17.68 -23.47
N ILE A 165 -28.57 17.84 -24.16
CA ILE A 165 -27.92 16.79 -24.95
C ILE A 165 -26.50 16.62 -24.39
N PRO A 166 -26.05 15.41 -24.00
CA PRO A 166 -24.68 15.22 -23.57
C PRO A 166 -23.73 15.51 -24.74
N LEU A 167 -22.64 16.23 -24.49
CA LEU A 167 -21.61 16.46 -25.51
C LEU A 167 -21.12 15.13 -26.11
N THR A 168 -20.72 15.13 -27.37
CA THR A 168 -20.00 14.00 -27.98
C THR A 168 -18.62 13.80 -27.33
N GLU A 169 -17.92 12.70 -27.64
CA GLU A 169 -16.53 12.53 -27.18
C GLU A 169 -15.61 13.62 -27.75
N GLU A 170 -15.75 13.94 -29.03
CA GLU A 170 -14.96 14.97 -29.72
C GLU A 170 -15.23 16.39 -29.19
N GLU A 171 -16.48 16.72 -28.90
CA GLU A 171 -16.81 17.99 -28.24
C GLU A 171 -16.24 18.07 -26.82
N ARG A 172 -16.29 17.00 -26.02
CA ARG A 172 -15.67 17.00 -24.68
C ARG A 172 -14.15 17.16 -24.69
N GLU A 173 -13.48 16.74 -25.76
CA GLU A 173 -12.02 16.92 -25.90
C GLU A 173 -11.63 18.35 -26.27
N THR A 174 -12.48 19.06 -27.02
CA THR A 174 -12.22 20.40 -27.54
C THR A 174 -12.84 21.50 -26.67
N TYR A 175 -13.92 21.19 -25.94
CA TYR A 175 -14.61 22.11 -25.06
C TYR A 175 -13.80 22.37 -23.79
N PHE A 176 -13.54 23.64 -23.51
CA PHE A 176 -13.02 24.11 -22.24
C PHE A 176 -13.88 25.28 -21.75
N PRO A 177 -14.52 25.19 -20.56
CA PRO A 177 -15.39 26.25 -20.06
C PRO A 177 -14.61 27.47 -19.58
N GLN A 178 -15.10 28.66 -19.93
CA GLN A 178 -14.58 29.93 -19.42
C GLN A 178 -15.24 30.26 -18.07
N LEU A 179 -14.69 29.70 -16.98
CA LEU A 179 -15.25 29.88 -15.64
C LEU A 179 -14.79 31.19 -14.98
N LYS A 180 -15.71 31.93 -14.35
CA LYS A 180 -15.37 33.05 -13.47
C LYS A 180 -14.85 32.50 -12.13
N ILE A 181 -13.60 32.79 -11.79
CA ILE A 181 -12.92 32.23 -10.60
C ILE A 181 -12.50 33.40 -9.71
N LEU A 182 -13.02 33.47 -8.49
CA LEU A 182 -12.75 34.53 -7.52
C LEU A 182 -11.88 34.00 -6.39
N SER A 183 -10.69 34.57 -6.21
CA SER A 183 -9.87 34.33 -5.02
C SER A 183 -10.25 35.31 -3.91
N VAL A 184 -10.34 34.80 -2.69
CA VAL A 184 -10.67 35.56 -1.47
C VAL A 184 -9.62 35.25 -0.41
N ASP A 185 -9.22 36.27 0.34
CA ASP A 185 -8.27 36.19 1.47
C ASP A 185 -8.67 37.22 2.54
N ILE A 186 -8.67 36.84 3.82
CA ILE A 186 -9.03 37.72 4.94
C ILE A 186 -7.85 37.99 5.89
N GLU A 187 -7.82 39.18 6.48
CA GLU A 187 -6.95 39.51 7.60
C GLU A 187 -7.77 39.90 8.84
N THR A 188 -7.36 39.41 10.01
CA THR A 188 -8.15 39.43 11.25
C THR A 188 -7.32 39.88 12.46
N THR A 189 -8.00 40.11 13.59
CA THR A 189 -7.36 40.10 14.90
C THR A 189 -6.70 38.76 15.20
N MET A 190 -5.74 38.74 16.13
CA MET A 190 -4.97 37.54 16.51
C MET A 190 -5.86 36.38 17.01
N ASP A 191 -7.02 36.69 17.58
CA ASP A 191 -8.01 35.71 18.04
C ASP A 191 -9.09 35.35 16.99
N ALA A 192 -8.98 35.89 15.77
CA ALA A 192 -9.89 35.75 14.65
C ALA A 192 -11.37 36.12 14.95
N LYS A 193 -11.64 36.94 15.97
CA LYS A 193 -13.00 37.38 16.33
C LYS A 193 -13.45 38.69 15.66
N GLN A 194 -12.53 39.37 14.99
CA GLN A 194 -12.79 40.58 14.22
C GLN A 194 -12.02 40.55 12.89
N LEU A 195 -12.67 40.96 11.81
CA LEU A 195 -12.02 41.29 10.54
C LEU A 195 -11.30 42.64 10.62
N LEU A 196 -10.24 42.81 9.83
CA LEU A 196 -9.58 44.09 9.57
C LEU A 196 -9.81 44.50 8.12
N CYS A 197 -9.50 43.59 7.20
CA CYS A 197 -9.80 43.73 5.78
C CYS A 197 -10.03 42.36 5.11
N LEU A 198 -10.63 42.41 3.92
CA LEU A 198 -10.80 41.28 3.01
C LEU A 198 -10.41 41.74 1.61
N SER A 199 -9.76 40.86 0.84
CA SER A 199 -9.41 41.11 -0.55
C SER A 199 -10.11 40.16 -1.51
N LEU A 200 -10.35 40.67 -2.71
CA LEU A 200 -11.00 40.00 -3.82
C LEU A 200 -10.11 40.11 -5.06
N TYR A 201 -9.69 38.96 -5.60
CA TYR A 201 -8.92 38.89 -6.83
C TYR A 201 -9.60 38.01 -7.90
N THR A 202 -9.80 38.56 -9.10
CA THR A 202 -9.98 37.74 -10.31
C THR A 202 -9.33 38.40 -11.51
N GLU A 203 -8.79 37.58 -12.41
CA GLU A 203 -8.34 37.99 -13.73
C GLU A 203 -8.94 36.98 -14.73
N GLY A 204 -10.09 37.34 -15.32
CA GLY A 204 -10.98 36.42 -16.06
C GLY A 204 -10.29 35.31 -16.86
N PHE A 205 -10.74 34.07 -16.65
CA PHE A 205 -10.13 32.90 -17.26
C PHE A 205 -10.41 32.83 -18.77
N GLY A 206 -9.34 32.70 -19.57
CA GLY A 206 -9.44 32.49 -21.02
C GLY A 206 -8.08 32.45 -21.71
N LYS A 207 -7.71 31.29 -22.26
CA LYS A 207 -6.71 31.18 -23.34
C LYS A 207 -7.46 31.01 -24.66
N GLY A 208 -7.66 32.10 -25.37
CA GLY A 208 -8.32 32.13 -26.67
C GLY A 208 -8.69 33.57 -26.99
N GLU A 209 -8.20 34.06 -28.13
CA GLU A 209 -8.56 35.33 -28.78
C GLU A 209 -8.35 36.62 -27.98
N LYS A 210 -7.26 37.31 -28.36
CA LYS A 210 -7.12 38.76 -28.23
C LYS A 210 -8.10 39.45 -29.21
N GLU A 211 -9.40 39.40 -28.99
CA GLU A 211 -10.32 40.26 -29.74
C GLU A 211 -11.61 40.57 -28.95
N LYS A 212 -11.77 41.86 -28.61
CA LYS A 212 -13.03 42.54 -28.23
C LYS A 212 -13.72 42.14 -26.91
N GLY A 213 -12.94 42.00 -25.84
CA GLY A 213 -13.46 42.12 -24.47
C GLY A 213 -12.37 42.49 -23.48
N GLU A 214 -12.55 43.55 -22.70
CA GLU A 214 -11.69 43.80 -21.54
C GLU A 214 -11.83 42.62 -20.56
N LYS A 215 -10.69 42.06 -20.11
CA LYS A 215 -10.71 41.06 -19.04
C LYS A 215 -11.37 41.71 -17.83
N GLU A 216 -12.48 41.14 -17.36
CA GLU A 216 -13.09 41.51 -16.08
C GLU A 216 -12.07 41.22 -14.97
N LYS A 217 -11.40 42.29 -14.54
CA LYS A 217 -10.31 42.26 -13.56
C LYS A 217 -10.84 42.87 -12.28
N VAL A 218 -10.86 42.08 -11.22
CA VAL A 218 -11.18 42.58 -9.88
C VAL A 218 -9.90 42.52 -9.07
N GLU A 219 -9.44 43.69 -8.64
CA GLU A 219 -8.41 43.88 -7.63
C GLU A 219 -9.01 44.83 -6.60
N LYS A 220 -9.60 44.29 -5.53
CA LYS A 220 -10.32 45.08 -4.52
C LYS A 220 -9.94 44.65 -3.11
N VAL A 221 -9.76 45.64 -2.23
CA VAL A 221 -9.66 45.46 -0.78
C VAL A 221 -10.81 46.22 -0.14
N ILE A 222 -11.49 45.61 0.81
CA ILE A 222 -12.50 46.23 1.67
C ILE A 222 -11.92 46.22 3.08
N MET A 223 -11.80 47.38 3.72
CA MET A 223 -11.09 47.54 5.01
C MET A 223 -11.93 48.38 5.97
N ILE A 224 -11.98 47.97 7.23
CA ILE A 224 -12.60 48.75 8.29
C ILE A 224 -11.64 49.90 8.61
N THR A 225 -11.97 51.13 8.23
CA THR A 225 -11.09 52.28 8.48
C THR A 225 -11.78 53.62 8.22
N GLN A 226 -11.25 54.67 8.86
CA GLN A 226 -11.57 56.09 8.61
C GLN A 226 -10.46 56.81 7.82
N GLN A 227 -9.33 56.15 7.53
CA GLN A 227 -8.14 56.78 6.91
C GLN A 227 -8.18 56.82 5.37
N HIS A 228 -9.20 56.21 4.75
CA HIS A 228 -9.40 56.13 3.29
C HIS A 228 -8.12 55.85 2.45
N PRO A 229 -7.43 54.70 2.63
CA PRO A 229 -6.24 54.37 1.85
C PRO A 229 -6.55 54.27 0.35
N ASN A 230 -5.56 54.61 -0.50
CA ASN A 230 -5.74 54.69 -1.94
C ASN A 230 -6.00 53.30 -2.55
N GLY A 231 -7.06 53.19 -3.35
CA GLY A 231 -7.53 51.94 -3.95
C GLY A 231 -8.26 50.99 -2.99
N VAL A 232 -8.56 51.42 -1.76
CA VAL A 232 -9.24 50.61 -0.74
C VAL A 232 -10.68 51.11 -0.53
N VAL A 233 -11.62 50.18 -0.45
CA VAL A 233 -13.00 50.47 -0.05
C VAL A 233 -13.04 50.53 1.47
N ALA A 234 -12.89 51.74 2.01
CA ALA A 234 -13.03 52.01 3.44
C ALA A 234 -14.50 51.86 3.88
N VAL A 235 -14.73 51.13 4.97
CA VAL A 235 -16.05 50.92 5.59
C VAL A 235 -15.97 51.20 7.10
N PRO A 236 -17.06 51.64 7.75
CA PRO A 236 -17.01 52.07 9.15
C PRO A 236 -16.94 50.91 10.16
N ASP A 237 -17.48 49.74 9.80
CA ASP A 237 -17.62 48.60 10.71
C ASP A 237 -17.64 47.23 9.99
N GLU A 238 -17.54 46.17 10.81
CA GLU A 238 -17.52 44.78 10.35
C GLU A 238 -18.83 44.35 9.67
N LYS A 239 -19.99 44.88 10.09
CA LYS A 239 -21.29 44.54 9.48
C LYS A 239 -21.31 45.03 8.03
N THR A 240 -20.89 46.27 7.82
CA THR A 240 -20.80 46.92 6.52
C THR A 240 -19.79 46.23 5.61
N LEU A 241 -18.66 45.74 6.16
CA LEU A 241 -17.70 44.93 5.41
C LEU A 241 -18.32 43.61 4.90
N LEU A 242 -19.05 42.88 5.75
CA LEU A 242 -19.70 41.62 5.38
C LEU A 242 -20.84 41.83 4.35
N GLU A 243 -21.61 42.90 4.49
CA GLU A 243 -22.65 43.30 3.52
C GLU A 243 -22.03 43.69 2.17
N ALA A 244 -20.92 44.44 2.17
CA ALA A 244 -20.17 44.78 0.96
C ALA A 244 -19.53 43.55 0.30
N PHE A 245 -18.96 42.62 1.06
CA PHE A 245 -18.46 41.34 0.55
C PHE A 245 -19.57 40.53 -0.14
N LEU A 246 -20.74 40.40 0.49
CA LEU A 246 -21.89 39.71 -0.11
C LEU A 246 -22.35 40.39 -1.41
N ALA A 247 -22.39 41.72 -1.44
CA ALA A 247 -22.74 42.50 -2.63
C ALA A 247 -21.72 42.29 -3.77
N GLU A 248 -20.42 42.30 -3.48
CA GLU A 248 -19.37 42.07 -4.49
C GLU A 248 -19.38 40.63 -5.02
N VAL A 249 -19.62 39.60 -4.18
CA VAL A 249 -19.80 38.22 -4.66
C VAL A 249 -21.00 38.10 -5.60
N LYS A 250 -22.13 38.77 -5.28
CA LYS A 250 -23.31 38.82 -6.16
C LYS A 250 -23.06 39.58 -7.47
N LYS A 251 -22.25 40.65 -7.43
CA LYS A 251 -21.89 41.47 -8.58
C LYS A 251 -20.94 40.75 -9.55
N VAL A 252 -19.90 40.10 -9.04
CA VAL A 252 -18.91 39.36 -9.86
C VAL A 252 -19.52 38.08 -10.45
N ASP A 253 -20.45 37.46 -9.71
CA ASP A 253 -21.03 36.14 -9.99
C ASP A 253 -19.98 35.05 -10.32
N PRO A 254 -19.08 34.72 -9.38
CA PRO A 254 -18.09 33.66 -9.59
C PRO A 254 -18.73 32.27 -9.65
N ASP A 255 -18.21 31.43 -10.54
CA ASP A 255 -18.49 30.00 -10.58
C ASP A 255 -17.79 29.27 -9.45
N VAL A 256 -16.53 29.65 -9.26
CA VAL A 256 -15.62 29.01 -8.32
C VAL A 256 -15.06 30.07 -7.39
N ILE A 257 -15.16 29.83 -6.09
CA ILE A 257 -14.49 30.61 -5.07
C ILE A 257 -13.28 29.80 -4.59
N VAL A 258 -12.11 30.44 -4.61
CA VAL A 258 -10.83 29.84 -4.18
C VAL A 258 -10.19 30.66 -3.06
N GLY A 259 -9.33 30.01 -2.31
CA GLY A 259 -8.53 30.60 -1.24
C GLY A 259 -7.48 29.59 -0.76
N TRP A 260 -6.74 29.92 0.29
CA TRP A 260 -5.63 29.09 0.76
C TRP A 260 -5.77 28.72 2.24
N ASN A 261 -6.18 27.48 2.53
CA ASN A 261 -6.79 27.06 3.81
C ASN A 261 -8.20 27.64 4.01
N PHE A 262 -8.91 27.88 2.90
CA PHE A 262 -10.12 28.70 2.78
C PHE A 262 -11.33 28.14 3.54
N ILE A 263 -11.51 26.82 3.52
CA ILE A 263 -12.66 26.17 4.17
C ILE A 263 -12.43 26.10 5.70
N ASP A 264 -11.20 25.83 6.11
CA ASP A 264 -10.79 25.59 7.50
C ASP A 264 -10.35 26.87 8.23
N PHE A 265 -10.31 28.02 7.54
CA PHE A 265 -10.06 29.34 8.11
C PHE A 265 -11.06 30.38 7.63
N ASP A 266 -10.90 30.93 6.42
CA ASP A 266 -11.63 32.12 5.95
C ASP A 266 -13.16 31.96 6.01
N LEU A 267 -13.69 30.89 5.41
CA LEU A 267 -15.13 30.62 5.42
C LEU A 267 -15.65 30.31 6.82
N MET A 268 -14.85 29.69 7.68
CA MET A 268 -15.24 29.40 9.06
C MET A 268 -15.38 30.68 9.87
N VAL A 269 -14.40 31.60 9.77
CA VAL A 269 -14.44 32.93 10.38
C VAL A 269 -15.61 33.73 9.83
N LEU A 270 -15.76 33.80 8.50
CA LEU A 270 -16.86 34.50 7.85
C LEU A 270 -18.22 33.97 8.31
N ARG A 271 -18.46 32.66 8.33
CA ARG A 271 -19.71 32.05 8.84
C ARG A 271 -20.04 32.54 10.25
N ASP A 272 -19.05 32.55 11.15
CA ASP A 272 -19.27 32.91 12.54
C ASP A 272 -19.48 34.42 12.74
N LEU A 273 -18.86 35.26 11.91
CA LEU A 273 -19.09 36.71 11.87
C LEU A 273 -20.43 37.09 11.23
N PHE A 274 -20.84 36.44 10.14
CA PHE A 274 -22.19 36.57 9.57
C PHE A 274 -23.26 36.24 10.62
N ARG A 275 -23.08 35.13 11.36
CA ARG A 275 -23.97 34.75 12.49
C ARG A 275 -23.96 35.80 13.61
N LYS A 276 -22.79 36.28 14.04
CA LYS A 276 -22.61 37.33 15.07
C LYS A 276 -23.38 38.61 14.72
N HIS A 277 -23.35 39.04 13.45
CA HIS A 277 -24.04 40.23 12.94
C HIS A 277 -25.46 39.99 12.44
N LYS A 278 -25.98 38.76 12.55
CA LYS A 278 -27.32 38.33 12.07
C LYS A 278 -27.53 38.56 10.57
N ILE A 279 -26.46 38.47 9.77
CA ILE A 279 -26.51 38.51 8.31
C ILE A 279 -26.66 37.06 7.80
N PRO A 280 -27.65 36.73 6.95
CA PRO A 280 -27.75 35.40 6.34
C PRO A 280 -26.53 35.06 5.47
N PHE A 281 -25.92 33.89 5.66
CA PHE A 281 -24.70 33.46 4.96
C PHE A 281 -24.98 32.96 3.52
N THR A 282 -25.68 33.78 2.73
CA THR A 282 -26.25 33.46 1.41
C THR A 282 -25.27 33.73 0.26
N LEU A 283 -24.08 33.12 0.31
CA LEU A 283 -23.04 33.26 -0.72
C LEU A 283 -23.39 32.60 -2.07
N GLY A 284 -24.52 31.88 -2.16
CA GLY A 284 -24.93 31.13 -3.35
C GLY A 284 -25.45 31.97 -4.52
N ARG A 285 -26.10 31.27 -5.45
CA ARG A 285 -26.92 31.84 -6.54
C ARG A 285 -28.43 31.78 -6.25
N ASN A 286 -28.79 31.38 -5.03
CA ASN A 286 -30.15 31.37 -4.51
C ASN A 286 -30.15 31.92 -3.07
N GLU A 287 -31.31 31.91 -2.42
CA GLU A 287 -31.51 32.43 -1.07
C GLU A 287 -31.16 31.43 0.05
N ASP A 288 -30.66 30.23 -0.29
CA ASP A 288 -30.28 29.22 0.71
C ASP A 288 -28.93 29.61 1.36
N GLU A 289 -28.80 29.44 2.68
CA GLU A 289 -27.52 29.65 3.37
C GLU A 289 -26.47 28.59 2.99
N ALA A 290 -25.22 29.05 2.83
CA ALA A 290 -24.07 28.20 2.62
C ALA A 290 -23.75 27.34 3.86
N ARG A 291 -23.34 26.09 3.65
CA ARG A 291 -23.14 25.10 4.72
C ARG A 291 -21.68 24.65 4.76
N LEU A 292 -21.09 24.64 5.95
CA LEU A 292 -19.73 24.14 6.18
C LEU A 292 -19.76 22.84 6.98
N MET A 293 -19.16 21.79 6.42
CA MET A 293 -18.92 20.50 7.06
C MET A 293 -17.45 20.43 7.47
N ILE A 294 -17.13 21.05 8.61
CA ILE A 294 -15.77 21.06 9.18
C ILE A 294 -15.47 19.69 9.81
N GLN A 295 -14.32 19.11 9.47
CA GLN A 295 -13.89 17.79 9.94
C GLN A 295 -12.87 17.92 11.07
N THR A 296 -13.08 17.19 12.16
CA THR A 296 -12.12 17.09 13.27
C THR A 296 -11.10 15.96 13.09
N SER A 297 -11.33 15.07 12.10
CA SER A 297 -10.46 13.94 11.81
C SER A 297 -9.35 14.31 10.84
N PHE A 298 -8.10 14.00 11.19
CA PHE A 298 -6.90 14.25 10.39
C PHE A 298 -6.89 13.58 8.99
N PHE A 299 -7.86 12.71 8.69
CA PHE A 299 -7.94 11.94 7.45
C PHE A 299 -9.13 12.30 6.54
N VAL A 300 -9.96 13.29 6.91
CA VAL A 300 -11.15 13.68 6.15
C VAL A 300 -11.09 15.19 5.89
N ASP A 301 -11.12 15.58 4.62
CA ASP A 301 -11.10 16.99 4.23
C ASP A 301 -12.44 17.68 4.55
N SER A 302 -12.38 18.89 5.13
CA SER A 302 -13.54 19.77 5.33
C SER A 302 -14.16 20.22 4.01
N LYS A 303 -15.47 20.50 4.01
CA LYS A 303 -16.23 20.85 2.80
C LYS A 303 -17.11 22.07 2.99
N ALA A 304 -17.25 22.85 1.91
CA ALA A 304 -18.21 23.93 1.80
C ALA A 304 -19.24 23.63 0.69
N ASP A 305 -20.51 23.79 1.01
CA ASP A 305 -21.65 23.68 0.11
C ASP A 305 -22.23 25.10 -0.07
N ILE A 306 -21.92 25.73 -1.21
CA ILE A 306 -22.39 27.07 -1.58
C ILE A 306 -23.34 26.90 -2.79
N PRO A 307 -24.66 26.99 -2.60
CA PRO A 307 -25.63 26.66 -3.63
C PRO A 307 -25.40 27.37 -4.97
N GLY A 308 -25.19 26.60 -6.04
CA GLY A 308 -24.96 27.11 -7.40
C GLY A 308 -23.54 27.60 -7.71
N ARG A 309 -22.61 27.52 -6.74
CA ARG A 309 -21.18 27.78 -6.91
C ARG A 309 -20.35 26.57 -6.45
N GLN A 310 -19.06 26.58 -6.76
CA GLN A 310 -18.11 25.61 -6.23
C GLN A 310 -17.09 26.31 -5.33
N VAL A 311 -16.75 25.70 -4.20
CA VAL A 311 -15.56 26.11 -3.42
C VAL A 311 -14.44 25.14 -3.69
N LEU A 312 -13.23 25.64 -3.94
CA LEU A 312 -12.01 24.84 -4.04
C LEU A 312 -10.90 25.43 -3.17
N ASP A 313 -10.47 24.68 -2.16
CA ASP A 313 -9.31 25.04 -1.35
C ASP A 313 -8.00 24.70 -2.06
N GLY A 314 -7.05 25.64 -2.08
CA GLY A 314 -5.77 25.46 -2.77
C GLY A 314 -4.88 24.34 -2.20
N ILE A 315 -4.89 24.12 -0.89
CA ILE A 315 -4.12 23.04 -0.24
C ILE A 315 -4.75 21.69 -0.59
N GLN A 316 -6.08 21.57 -0.49
CA GLN A 316 -6.81 20.36 -0.86
C GLN A 316 -6.63 20.01 -2.34
N LEU A 317 -6.72 20.99 -3.26
CA LEU A 317 -6.46 20.80 -4.69
C LEU A 317 -5.05 20.26 -4.96
N LEU A 318 -4.01 20.86 -4.36
CA LEU A 318 -2.63 20.43 -4.56
C LEU A 318 -2.36 19.04 -3.96
N LYS A 319 -2.90 18.76 -2.76
CA LYS A 319 -2.85 17.43 -2.13
C LYS A 319 -3.56 16.39 -3.01
N GLY A 320 -4.76 16.69 -3.51
CA GLY A 320 -5.59 15.82 -4.36
C GLY A 320 -5.02 15.58 -5.77
N ALA A 321 -4.30 16.55 -6.33
CA ALA A 321 -3.52 16.41 -7.55
C ALA A 321 -2.18 15.66 -7.34
N PHE A 322 -1.91 15.16 -6.13
CA PHE A 322 -0.66 14.52 -5.71
C PHE A 322 0.59 15.41 -5.83
N ILE A 323 0.41 16.74 -5.91
CA ILE A 323 1.51 17.69 -6.09
C ILE A 323 2.31 17.78 -4.80
N LYS A 324 3.58 17.35 -4.89
CA LYS A 324 4.46 17.27 -3.74
C LYS A 324 5.15 18.62 -3.49
N MET A 325 4.95 19.16 -2.28
CA MET A 325 5.56 20.40 -1.81
C MET A 325 6.42 20.18 -0.56
N GLU A 326 7.25 21.16 -0.20
CA GLU A 326 8.06 21.15 1.02
C GLU A 326 7.15 21.29 2.25
N ASN A 327 6.40 22.40 2.30
CA ASN A 327 5.20 22.61 3.10
C ASN A 327 4.11 23.20 2.19
N TYR A 328 2.87 23.33 2.68
CA TYR A 328 1.74 23.89 1.92
C TYR A 328 1.37 25.31 2.38
N LYS A 329 2.34 26.13 2.82
CA LYS A 329 2.12 27.58 3.02
C LYS A 329 2.10 28.28 1.66
N LEU A 330 1.25 29.30 1.49
CA LEU A 330 1.09 30.02 0.22
C LEU A 330 2.42 30.60 -0.30
N ASN A 331 3.27 31.16 0.59
CA ASN A 331 4.59 31.67 0.21
C ASN A 331 5.49 30.60 -0.46
N THR A 332 5.47 29.37 0.06
CA THR A 332 6.22 28.24 -0.50
C THR A 332 5.63 27.78 -1.84
N ALA A 333 4.34 28.00 -2.09
CA ALA A 333 3.71 27.75 -3.38
C ALA A 333 4.06 28.83 -4.41
N ALA A 334 3.90 30.10 -4.04
CA ALA A 334 4.25 31.26 -4.85
C ALA A 334 5.71 31.19 -5.32
N LYS A 335 6.65 30.92 -4.39
CA LYS A 335 8.08 30.83 -4.72
C LYS A 335 8.37 29.68 -5.70
N LYS A 336 7.68 28.54 -5.54
CA LYS A 336 7.88 27.35 -6.37
C LYS A 336 7.31 27.49 -7.79
N PHE A 337 6.13 28.09 -7.93
CA PHE A 337 5.38 28.11 -9.20
C PHE A 337 5.45 29.43 -9.96
N LEU A 338 5.70 30.56 -9.26
CA LEU A 338 5.71 31.91 -9.83
C LEU A 338 7.06 32.61 -9.67
N GLY A 339 7.97 32.10 -8.82
CA GLY A 339 9.20 32.80 -8.44
C GLY A 339 8.96 34.04 -7.56
N GLN A 340 7.75 34.20 -7.02
CA GLN A 340 7.34 35.36 -6.23
C GLN A 340 7.21 35.01 -4.74
N GLU A 341 7.31 36.02 -3.87
CA GLU A 341 7.15 35.87 -2.43
C GLU A 341 6.02 36.78 -1.90
N LYS A 342 5.55 36.50 -0.68
CA LYS A 342 4.64 37.36 0.08
C LYS A 342 5.34 38.64 0.54
N LEU A 343 4.60 39.75 0.66
CA LEU A 343 5.17 41.01 1.19
C LEU A 343 5.52 40.91 2.69
N ILE A 344 4.74 40.15 3.48
CA ILE A 344 5.05 39.84 4.89
C ILE A 344 5.37 38.35 5.03
N THR A 345 6.52 38.06 5.66
CA THR A 345 6.97 36.70 6.01
C THR A 345 7.61 36.71 7.41
N GLY A 346 7.62 35.57 8.10
CA GLY A 346 8.20 35.43 9.44
C GLY A 346 7.21 34.93 10.50
N GLU A 347 7.69 34.79 11.74
CA GLU A 347 6.89 34.26 12.86
C GLU A 347 6.03 35.34 13.53
N ALA A 348 6.46 36.61 13.51
CA ALA A 348 5.72 37.77 14.02
C ALA A 348 4.62 38.30 13.06
N ARG A 349 4.16 37.51 12.07
CA ARG A 349 3.18 37.96 11.03
C ARG A 349 1.95 38.66 11.64
N HIS A 350 1.39 38.10 12.71
CA HIS A 350 0.17 38.65 13.33
C HIS A 350 0.42 40.00 14.03
N GLU A 351 1.59 40.16 14.66
CA GLU A 351 1.99 41.43 15.28
C GLU A 351 2.22 42.49 14.21
N GLU A 352 2.87 42.12 13.10
CA GLU A 352 3.07 43.01 11.95
C GLU A 352 1.74 43.40 11.27
N ILE A 353 0.77 42.49 11.14
CA ILE A 353 -0.58 42.83 10.65
C ILE A 353 -1.26 43.86 11.57
N GLN A 354 -1.16 43.71 12.89
CA GLN A 354 -1.71 44.68 13.84
C GLN A 354 -0.98 46.03 13.73
N ARG A 355 0.36 46.02 13.62
CA ARG A 355 1.18 47.23 13.43
C ARG A 355 0.78 47.96 12.15
N LEU A 356 0.73 47.28 11.01
CA LEU A 356 0.34 47.88 9.73
C LEU A 356 -1.12 48.39 9.75
N TYR A 357 -2.05 47.70 10.42
CA TYR A 357 -3.42 48.22 10.56
C TYR A 357 -3.49 49.55 11.33
N GLN A 358 -2.54 49.79 12.25
CA GLN A 358 -2.44 51.02 13.04
C GLN A 358 -1.59 52.11 12.36
N GLU A 359 -0.49 51.72 11.71
CA GLU A 359 0.59 52.60 11.24
C GLU A 359 0.67 52.77 9.71
N ASP A 360 0.37 51.72 8.91
CA ASP A 360 0.45 51.74 7.44
C ASP A 360 -0.60 50.81 6.80
N GLN A 361 -1.82 51.32 6.73
CA GLN A 361 -2.96 50.61 6.16
C GLN A 361 -2.84 50.39 4.64
N GLN A 362 -2.05 51.23 3.95
CA GLN A 362 -1.79 51.09 2.52
C GLN A 362 -0.95 49.83 2.26
N GLN A 363 0.08 49.60 3.08
CA GLN A 363 0.91 48.40 3.02
C GLN A 363 0.11 47.14 3.41
N LEU A 364 -0.77 47.21 4.42
CA LEU A 364 -1.66 46.08 4.77
C LEU A 364 -2.62 45.72 3.62
N ALA A 365 -3.23 46.71 2.98
CA ALA A 365 -4.12 46.48 1.84
C ALA A 365 -3.36 45.85 0.65
N ALA A 366 -2.16 46.36 0.35
CA ALA A 366 -1.30 45.78 -0.68
C ALA A 366 -0.92 44.33 -0.35
N TYR A 367 -0.72 43.99 0.93
CA TYR A 367 -0.42 42.63 1.38
C TYR A 367 -1.60 41.67 1.20
N ASN A 368 -2.77 42.01 1.73
CA ASN A 368 -3.97 41.16 1.63
C ASN A 368 -4.38 40.93 0.17
N LEU A 369 -4.35 41.97 -0.69
CA LEU A 369 -4.58 41.81 -2.13
C LEU A 369 -3.54 40.91 -2.81
N LYS A 370 -2.27 41.01 -2.40
CA LYS A 370 -1.19 40.17 -2.94
C LYS A 370 -1.43 38.69 -2.62
N ASP A 371 -1.97 38.35 -1.46
CA ASP A 371 -2.24 36.97 -1.07
C ASP A 371 -3.40 36.32 -1.85
N ALA A 372 -4.51 37.04 -2.08
CA ALA A 372 -5.55 36.57 -2.99
C ALA A 372 -5.01 36.39 -4.43
N LYS A 373 -4.20 37.34 -4.92
CA LYS A 373 -3.57 37.23 -6.25
C LYS A 373 -2.62 36.04 -6.37
N LEU A 374 -1.72 35.86 -5.39
CA LEU A 374 -0.80 34.72 -5.36
C LEU A 374 -1.54 33.39 -5.31
N THR A 375 -2.66 33.31 -4.59
CA THR A 375 -3.50 32.10 -4.54
C THR A 375 -4.07 31.77 -5.92
N TYR A 376 -4.66 32.75 -6.60
CA TYR A 376 -5.15 32.59 -7.98
C TYR A 376 -4.03 32.09 -8.91
N ASP A 377 -2.93 32.86 -9.01
CA ASP A 377 -1.83 32.61 -9.93
C ASP A 377 -1.17 31.24 -9.71
N VAL A 378 -0.98 30.84 -8.44
CA VAL A 378 -0.43 29.51 -8.07
C VAL A 378 -1.29 28.37 -8.59
N LEU A 379 -2.62 28.45 -8.50
CA LEU A 379 -3.50 27.34 -8.88
C LEU A 379 -3.53 27.11 -10.41
N PHE A 380 -3.30 28.16 -11.21
CA PHE A 380 -3.10 28.03 -12.65
C PHE A 380 -1.68 27.60 -13.01
N ALA A 381 -0.64 28.19 -12.40
CA ALA A 381 0.75 27.84 -12.66
C ALA A 381 1.09 26.39 -12.23
N ALA A 382 0.45 25.88 -11.17
CA ALA A 382 0.52 24.47 -10.78
C ALA A 382 -0.33 23.54 -11.65
N GLY A 383 -1.16 24.08 -12.56
CA GLY A 383 -2.04 23.33 -13.45
C GLY A 383 -3.24 22.64 -12.79
N VAL A 384 -3.56 22.93 -11.52
CA VAL A 384 -4.64 22.20 -10.83
C VAL A 384 -6.04 22.61 -11.28
N MET A 385 -6.24 23.87 -11.67
CA MET A 385 -7.55 24.32 -12.17
C MET A 385 -7.94 23.64 -13.51
N PRO A 386 -7.09 23.64 -14.57
CA PRO A 386 -7.45 22.92 -15.80
C PRO A 386 -7.49 21.40 -15.62
N LEU A 387 -6.68 20.85 -14.70
CA LEU A 387 -6.72 19.43 -14.35
C LEU A 387 -8.10 19.01 -13.80
N THR A 388 -8.67 19.77 -12.88
CA THR A 388 -9.96 19.38 -12.29
C THR A 388 -11.13 19.56 -13.25
N ILE A 389 -11.12 20.64 -14.06
CA ILE A 389 -12.10 20.85 -15.14
C ILE A 389 -12.07 19.69 -16.15
N HIS A 390 -10.89 19.33 -16.65
CA HIS A 390 -10.74 18.22 -17.60
C HIS A 390 -11.17 16.88 -17.01
N ARG A 391 -10.93 16.65 -15.71
CA ARG A 391 -11.39 15.44 -15.03
C ARG A 391 -12.91 15.40 -14.83
N SER A 392 -13.55 16.55 -14.60
CA SER A 392 -15.01 16.65 -14.57
C SER A 392 -15.61 16.24 -15.92
N LEU A 393 -15.08 16.80 -17.03
CA LEU A 393 -15.49 16.42 -18.39
C LEU A 393 -15.31 14.92 -18.69
N LEU A 394 -14.28 14.27 -18.15
CA LEU A 394 -14.06 12.84 -18.34
C LEU A 394 -14.91 11.94 -17.44
N THR A 395 -15.33 12.40 -16.25
CA THR A 395 -15.86 11.50 -15.19
C THR A 395 -17.22 11.89 -14.62
N GLY A 396 -17.77 13.05 -14.97
CA GLY A 396 -19.00 13.57 -14.37
C GLY A 396 -18.87 14.00 -12.90
N MET A 397 -17.65 14.01 -12.33
CA MET A 397 -17.41 14.43 -10.95
C MET A 397 -17.35 15.96 -10.83
N SER A 398 -17.77 16.50 -9.68
CA SER A 398 -17.60 17.91 -9.31
C SER A 398 -16.12 18.27 -9.14
N LEU A 399 -15.80 19.56 -9.26
CA LEU A 399 -14.42 20.05 -9.34
C LEU A 399 -13.61 19.88 -8.03
N ASP A 400 -14.28 19.70 -6.88
CA ASP A 400 -13.64 19.38 -5.60
C ASP A 400 -13.16 17.92 -5.52
N ARG A 401 -13.76 17.01 -6.29
CA ARG A 401 -13.60 15.55 -6.11
C ARG A 401 -12.38 14.96 -6.84
N VAL A 402 -11.23 15.64 -6.73
CA VAL A 402 -9.97 15.29 -7.41
C VAL A 402 -9.38 13.95 -6.94
N ASN A 403 -9.83 13.33 -5.85
CA ASN A 403 -9.39 12.01 -5.40
C ASN A 403 -10.46 10.89 -5.50
N ALA A 404 -11.63 11.16 -6.08
CA ALA A 404 -12.80 10.29 -5.99
C ALA A 404 -12.86 9.13 -7.00
N SER A 405 -11.77 8.36 -7.14
CA SER A 405 -11.63 7.31 -8.16
C SER A 405 -12.75 6.26 -8.23
N ILE A 406 -13.34 5.88 -7.08
CA ILE A 406 -14.47 4.91 -7.05
C ILE A 406 -15.70 5.54 -7.71
N ALA A 407 -16.05 6.78 -7.32
CA ALA A 407 -17.18 7.49 -7.90
C ALA A 407 -16.94 7.85 -9.38
N SER A 408 -15.70 8.11 -9.78
CA SER A 408 -15.33 8.24 -11.19
C SER A 408 -15.61 6.96 -11.99
N LEU A 409 -15.22 5.78 -11.50
CA LEU A 409 -15.51 4.51 -12.18
C LEU A 409 -17.01 4.23 -12.23
N ASP A 410 -17.68 4.35 -11.08
CA ASP A 410 -19.13 4.15 -10.97
C ASP A 410 -19.86 4.97 -12.04
N PHE A 411 -19.62 6.28 -12.11
CA PHE A 411 -20.31 7.15 -13.06
C PHE A 411 -20.13 6.71 -14.53
N VAL A 412 -18.88 6.51 -14.97
CA VAL A 412 -18.60 6.18 -16.38
C VAL A 412 -19.03 4.75 -16.73
N TYR A 413 -19.01 3.82 -15.78
CA TYR A 413 -19.45 2.45 -16.01
C TYR A 413 -20.98 2.33 -16.02
N LEU A 414 -21.68 3.00 -15.10
CA LEU A 414 -23.14 2.97 -15.00
C LEU A 414 -23.83 3.63 -16.19
N LYS A 415 -23.25 4.71 -16.73
CA LYS A 415 -23.68 5.30 -18.02
C LYS A 415 -23.64 4.27 -19.16
N GLU A 416 -22.64 3.38 -19.17
CA GLU A 416 -22.50 2.36 -20.19
C GLU A 416 -23.35 1.10 -19.91
N THR A 417 -23.68 0.77 -18.66
CA THR A 417 -24.63 -0.31 -18.36
C THR A 417 -26.06 0.07 -18.77
N GLN A 418 -26.49 1.29 -18.44
CA GLN A 418 -27.82 1.81 -18.80
C GLN A 418 -28.06 1.74 -20.32
N LYS A 419 -27.12 2.21 -21.15
CA LYS A 419 -27.16 2.11 -22.62
C LYS A 419 -27.33 0.70 -23.18
N ARG A 420 -27.00 -0.33 -22.39
CA ARG A 420 -27.02 -1.75 -22.77
C ARG A 420 -28.17 -2.52 -22.12
N GLY A 421 -29.08 -1.85 -21.40
CA GLY A 421 -30.12 -2.52 -20.62
C GLY A 421 -29.56 -3.36 -19.47
N LEU A 422 -28.45 -2.93 -18.86
CA LEU A 422 -27.78 -3.66 -17.79
C LEU A 422 -27.93 -2.92 -16.46
N VAL A 423 -28.26 -3.66 -15.41
CA VAL A 423 -28.38 -3.19 -14.03
C VAL A 423 -27.20 -3.69 -13.20
N ALA A 424 -26.44 -2.77 -12.61
CA ALA A 424 -25.31 -3.07 -11.74
C ALA A 424 -25.77 -3.37 -10.30
N GLN A 425 -24.92 -4.06 -9.53
CA GLN A 425 -25.16 -4.22 -8.10
C GLN A 425 -24.98 -2.90 -7.33
N GLY A 426 -25.64 -2.78 -6.18
CA GLY A 426 -25.43 -1.65 -5.27
C GLY A 426 -24.00 -1.60 -4.72
N ALA A 427 -23.53 -0.41 -4.34
CA ALA A 427 -22.25 -0.27 -3.66
C ALA A 427 -22.25 -1.00 -2.30
N ARG A 428 -21.07 -1.50 -1.91
CA ARG A 428 -20.85 -2.08 -0.58
C ARG A 428 -20.69 -0.94 0.43
N GLY A 429 -21.10 -1.15 1.69
CA GLY A 429 -21.03 -0.12 2.74
C GLY A 429 -19.61 0.37 3.02
N SER A 430 -19.47 1.51 3.71
CA SER A 430 -18.17 2.04 4.14
C SER A 430 -17.37 1.05 5.00
N ASP A 431 -18.09 0.21 5.73
CA ASP A 431 -17.55 -0.73 6.72
C ASP A 431 -17.27 -2.10 6.07
N ALA A 432 -17.33 -2.19 4.74
CA ALA A 432 -16.94 -3.38 4.00
C ALA A 432 -15.43 -3.58 4.10
N GLU A 433 -14.99 -4.46 4.99
CA GLU A 433 -13.62 -4.94 5.03
C GLU A 433 -13.41 -6.15 4.11
N SER A 434 -12.16 -6.42 3.75
CA SER A 434 -11.76 -7.70 3.18
C SER A 434 -10.60 -8.29 3.96
N GLU A 435 -10.73 -9.57 4.29
CA GLU A 435 -9.70 -10.35 4.98
C GLU A 435 -8.49 -10.69 4.08
N GLU A 436 -8.63 -10.56 2.75
CA GLU A 436 -7.62 -10.89 1.75
C GLU A 436 -7.10 -9.66 1.01
N ARG A 437 -5.82 -9.68 0.61
CA ARG A 437 -5.13 -8.53 -0.01
C ARG A 437 -4.55 -8.90 -1.36
N ILE A 438 -4.81 -8.08 -2.38
CA ILE A 438 -4.32 -8.35 -3.74
C ILE A 438 -2.81 -8.44 -3.82
N LYS A 439 -2.37 -9.41 -4.62
CA LYS A 439 -0.95 -9.63 -4.93
C LYS A 439 -0.36 -8.46 -5.66
N GLY A 440 0.84 -8.06 -5.26
CA GLY A 440 1.58 -6.99 -5.91
C GLY A 440 2.08 -7.35 -7.32
N GLY A 441 2.55 -6.29 -8.00
CA GLY A 441 3.71 -6.45 -8.86
C GLY A 441 4.91 -6.89 -8.02
N HIS A 442 5.85 -7.53 -8.67
CA HIS A 442 7.00 -8.25 -8.09
C HIS A 442 8.15 -7.20 -7.79
N VAL A 443 9.37 -7.49 -7.28
CA VAL A 443 10.55 -6.54 -7.20
C VAL A 443 11.97 -7.18 -7.46
N LEU A 444 12.49 -7.11 -8.71
CA LEU A 444 13.62 -7.93 -9.31
C LEU A 444 14.99 -7.65 -8.60
N GLU A 445 16.14 -8.21 -9.05
CA GLU A 445 17.44 -8.20 -8.32
C GLU A 445 18.61 -7.45 -8.93
N SER A 446 18.94 -6.31 -8.36
CA SER A 446 19.91 -5.44 -8.98
C SER A 446 21.34 -5.82 -8.70
N LYS A 447 22.10 -5.96 -9.80
CA LYS A 447 23.57 -5.93 -9.77
C LYS A 447 24.01 -4.48 -9.46
N PRO A 448 24.74 -4.23 -8.36
CA PRO A 448 25.27 -2.91 -8.05
C PRO A 448 26.51 -2.62 -8.90
N GLY A 449 26.65 -1.36 -9.29
CA GLY A 449 27.77 -0.92 -10.12
C GLY A 449 27.56 0.50 -10.61
N ILE A 450 28.63 1.04 -11.18
CA ILE A 450 28.59 2.19 -12.08
C ILE A 450 28.68 1.59 -13.48
N TYR A 451 27.64 1.78 -14.27
CA TYR A 451 27.48 1.24 -15.61
C TYR A 451 27.47 2.36 -16.64
N LYS A 452 27.83 2.04 -17.89
CA LYS A 452 27.52 2.87 -19.05
C LYS A 452 26.29 2.32 -19.78
N ASN A 453 25.56 3.18 -20.46
CA ASN A 453 24.53 2.84 -21.46
C ASN A 453 23.51 1.76 -21.03
N ILE A 454 22.94 1.92 -19.84
CA ILE A 454 21.87 1.03 -19.35
C ILE A 454 20.53 1.40 -19.97
N LEU A 455 19.92 0.44 -20.66
CA LEU A 455 18.58 0.58 -21.24
C LEU A 455 17.52 0.24 -20.19
N VAL A 456 16.47 1.06 -20.14
CA VAL A 456 15.29 0.81 -19.32
C VAL A 456 14.11 0.46 -20.22
N PHE A 457 13.47 -0.67 -19.94
CA PHE A 457 12.24 -1.09 -20.61
C PHE A 457 11.08 -1.09 -19.62
N ASP A 458 9.97 -0.45 -20.02
CA ASP A 458 8.71 -0.47 -19.28
C ASP A 458 7.55 -0.72 -20.24
N PHE A 459 6.46 -1.29 -19.75
CA PHE A 459 5.25 -1.46 -20.55
C PHE A 459 4.42 -0.18 -20.53
N LYS A 460 3.98 0.30 -21.70
CA LYS A 460 3.07 1.45 -21.79
C LYS A 460 1.79 1.12 -21.01
N SER A 461 1.62 1.71 -19.82
CA SER A 461 0.42 1.56 -18.99
C SER A 461 -0.04 0.09 -18.79
N LEU A 462 0.88 -0.77 -18.30
CA LEU A 462 0.70 -2.23 -18.23
C LEU A 462 -0.71 -2.70 -17.81
N TYR A 463 -1.23 -2.28 -16.65
CA TYR A 463 -2.52 -2.79 -16.15
C TYR A 463 -3.70 -2.39 -17.06
N PRO A 464 -3.87 -1.12 -17.47
CA PRO A 464 -4.81 -0.76 -18.55
C PRO A 464 -4.66 -1.57 -19.85
N SER A 465 -3.43 -1.85 -20.30
CA SER A 465 -3.19 -2.70 -21.47
C SER A 465 -3.66 -4.14 -21.28
N LEU A 466 -3.39 -4.74 -20.11
CA LEU A 466 -3.84 -6.08 -19.76
C LEU A 466 -5.37 -6.18 -19.71
N ILE A 467 -6.03 -5.17 -19.15
CA ILE A 467 -7.49 -5.09 -19.11
C ILE A 467 -8.08 -5.09 -20.53
N ARG A 468 -7.54 -4.24 -21.43
CA ARG A 468 -7.97 -4.17 -22.85
C ARG A 468 -7.70 -5.49 -23.61
N THR A 469 -6.53 -6.08 -23.39
CA THR A 469 -6.07 -7.29 -24.06
C THR A 469 -6.94 -8.51 -23.69
N PHE A 470 -7.04 -8.78 -22.38
CA PHE A 470 -7.70 -9.97 -21.83
C PHE A 470 -9.16 -9.75 -21.44
N ASN A 471 -9.77 -8.66 -21.91
CA ASN A 471 -11.19 -8.31 -21.74
C ASN A 471 -11.66 -8.35 -20.27
N ILE A 472 -10.82 -7.89 -19.35
CA ILE A 472 -11.07 -7.97 -17.90
C ILE A 472 -12.14 -6.94 -17.53
N ASP A 473 -13.34 -7.40 -17.19
CA ASP A 473 -14.51 -6.54 -17.09
C ASP A 473 -15.55 -7.09 -16.08
N PRO A 474 -16.14 -6.26 -15.20
CA PRO A 474 -17.14 -6.69 -14.23
C PRO A 474 -18.38 -7.37 -14.81
N TYR A 475 -18.81 -7.02 -16.03
CA TYR A 475 -19.99 -7.61 -16.68
C TYR A 475 -19.65 -8.88 -17.51
N ARG A 476 -18.42 -8.98 -18.03
CA ARG A 476 -17.91 -10.17 -18.74
C ARG A 476 -17.22 -11.19 -17.84
N PHE A 477 -16.94 -10.87 -16.58
CA PHE A 477 -16.42 -11.81 -15.58
C PHE A 477 -17.47 -12.89 -15.26
N LEU A 478 -17.02 -14.14 -15.23
CA LEU A 478 -17.84 -15.29 -14.85
C LEU A 478 -17.27 -15.97 -13.61
N ASP A 479 -17.90 -15.70 -12.46
CA ASP A 479 -17.69 -16.50 -11.25
C ASP A 479 -18.12 -17.95 -11.55
N LYS A 480 -17.25 -18.92 -11.26
CA LYS A 480 -17.49 -20.36 -11.51
C LYS A 480 -18.64 -20.94 -10.68
N THR A 481 -19.05 -20.24 -9.62
CA THR A 481 -20.21 -20.58 -8.79
C THR A 481 -21.52 -20.01 -9.34
N SER A 482 -21.48 -18.99 -10.20
CA SER A 482 -22.66 -18.31 -10.75
C SER A 482 -23.57 -19.22 -11.57
N LYS A 483 -24.86 -18.88 -11.64
CA LYS A 483 -25.82 -19.54 -12.55
C LYS A 483 -25.34 -19.43 -14.01
N ARG A 484 -24.87 -18.24 -14.40
CA ARG A 484 -24.41 -17.92 -15.76
C ARG A 484 -23.25 -18.81 -16.22
N TYR A 485 -22.25 -19.07 -15.37
CA TYR A 485 -21.16 -20.00 -15.71
C TYR A 485 -21.63 -21.46 -15.78
N LYS A 486 -22.53 -21.87 -14.87
CA LYS A 486 -23.07 -23.25 -14.83
C LYS A 486 -23.94 -23.56 -16.05
N ALA A 487 -24.65 -22.58 -16.60
CA ALA A 487 -25.48 -22.73 -17.80
C ALA A 487 -24.68 -22.93 -19.10
N LEU A 488 -23.42 -22.49 -19.16
CA LEU A 488 -22.56 -22.68 -20.33
C LEU A 488 -22.25 -24.16 -20.58
N LYS A 489 -22.32 -24.56 -21.85
CA LYS A 489 -21.81 -25.84 -22.39
C LYS A 489 -20.28 -25.90 -22.28
N GLU A 490 -19.72 -27.09 -22.41
CA GLU A 490 -18.27 -27.30 -22.28
C GLU A 490 -17.46 -26.57 -23.36
N GLU A 491 -17.93 -26.56 -24.60
CA GLU A 491 -17.36 -25.80 -25.73
C GLU A 491 -17.29 -24.30 -25.41
N GLU A 492 -18.37 -23.72 -24.90
CA GLU A 492 -18.46 -22.31 -24.51
C GLU A 492 -17.51 -21.99 -23.35
N ARG A 493 -17.39 -22.89 -22.35
CA ARG A 493 -16.40 -22.78 -21.27
C ARG A 493 -14.95 -22.91 -21.76
N ASN A 494 -14.73 -23.64 -22.85
CA ASN A 494 -13.43 -23.77 -23.50
C ASN A 494 -13.06 -22.52 -24.30
N ALA A 495 -14.05 -21.85 -24.90
CA ALA A 495 -13.88 -20.56 -25.55
C ALA A 495 -13.57 -19.39 -24.60
N LEU A 496 -13.83 -19.47 -23.29
CA LEU A 496 -13.56 -18.35 -22.36
C LEU A 496 -12.08 -17.93 -22.28
N ILE A 497 -11.84 -16.63 -22.11
CA ILE A 497 -10.51 -16.10 -21.77
C ILE A 497 -10.18 -16.49 -20.33
N LYS A 498 -9.11 -17.27 -20.15
CA LYS A 498 -8.68 -17.83 -18.85
C LYS A 498 -7.40 -17.12 -18.38
N ALA A 499 -7.49 -16.38 -17.28
CA ALA A 499 -6.34 -15.71 -16.68
C ALA A 499 -5.42 -16.69 -15.93
N PRO A 500 -4.16 -16.32 -15.60
CA PRO A 500 -3.22 -17.24 -14.95
C PRO A 500 -3.59 -17.60 -13.49
N ASN A 501 -4.48 -16.85 -12.85
CA ASN A 501 -5.11 -17.23 -11.58
C ASN A 501 -6.37 -18.11 -11.75
N GLY A 502 -6.78 -18.39 -13.00
CA GLY A 502 -7.95 -19.18 -13.33
C GLY A 502 -9.27 -18.40 -13.38
N ALA A 503 -9.27 -17.06 -13.25
CA ALA A 503 -10.45 -16.24 -13.51
C ALA A 503 -10.88 -16.34 -14.98
N CYS A 504 -12.17 -16.35 -15.25
CA CYS A 504 -12.74 -16.53 -16.58
C CYS A 504 -13.50 -15.28 -17.05
N PHE A 505 -13.28 -14.88 -18.29
CA PHE A 505 -13.95 -13.76 -18.93
C PHE A 505 -14.53 -14.18 -20.29
N MET A 506 -15.73 -13.67 -20.61
CA MET A 506 -16.30 -13.81 -21.95
C MET A 506 -15.45 -13.05 -22.99
N ARG A 507 -15.54 -13.44 -24.28
CA ARG A 507 -14.72 -12.86 -25.36
C ARG A 507 -15.29 -11.55 -25.90
N GLU A 508 -16.60 -11.46 -25.89
CA GLU A 508 -17.37 -10.33 -26.37
C GLU A 508 -17.02 -9.08 -25.56
N GLN A 509 -16.84 -7.97 -26.25
CA GLN A 509 -16.21 -6.79 -25.68
C GLN A 509 -16.89 -6.32 -24.38
N GLY A 510 -16.08 -6.12 -23.34
CA GLY A 510 -16.49 -5.60 -22.04
C GLY A 510 -16.53 -4.07 -22.00
N ILE A 511 -17.20 -3.53 -20.98
CA ILE A 511 -17.44 -2.11 -20.77
C ILE A 511 -16.15 -1.40 -20.32
N LEU A 512 -15.48 -1.91 -19.28
CA LEU A 512 -14.23 -1.35 -18.76
C LEU A 512 -13.10 -1.31 -19.82
N PRO A 513 -12.87 -2.38 -20.62
CA PRO A 513 -12.00 -2.32 -21.80
C PRO A 513 -12.35 -1.20 -22.79
N GLN A 514 -13.63 -0.93 -23.05
CA GLN A 514 -14.06 0.17 -23.94
C GLN A 514 -13.80 1.56 -23.33
N ILE A 515 -14.13 1.74 -22.05
CA ILE A 515 -13.83 2.99 -21.31
C ILE A 515 -12.32 3.28 -21.32
N LEU A 516 -11.50 2.25 -21.10
CA LEU A 516 -10.04 2.38 -21.18
C LEU A 516 -9.54 2.62 -22.62
N GLU A 517 -10.23 2.13 -23.65
CA GLU A 517 -9.92 2.45 -25.06
C GLU A 517 -10.12 3.93 -25.35
N THR A 518 -11.27 4.51 -24.97
CA THR A 518 -11.55 5.95 -25.11
C THR A 518 -10.50 6.76 -24.33
N LEU A 519 -10.32 6.49 -23.04
CA LEU A 519 -9.29 7.19 -22.23
C LEU A 519 -7.89 7.07 -22.86
N TRP A 520 -7.54 5.93 -23.43
CA TRP A 520 -6.26 5.76 -24.11
C TRP A 520 -6.11 6.65 -25.35
N LYS A 521 -7.13 6.70 -26.21
CA LYS A 521 -7.16 7.57 -27.41
C LYS A 521 -7.03 9.03 -27.03
N ASN A 522 -7.83 9.48 -26.07
CA ASN A 522 -7.81 10.87 -25.58
C ASN A 522 -6.43 11.22 -25.00
N ARG A 523 -5.77 10.28 -24.31
CA ARG A 523 -4.41 10.46 -23.79
C ARG A 523 -3.35 10.54 -24.88
N ASP A 524 -3.39 9.68 -25.89
CA ASP A 524 -2.45 9.73 -27.01
C ASP A 524 -2.70 10.98 -27.90
N LYS A 525 -3.95 11.47 -28.02
CA LYS A 525 -4.30 12.77 -28.64
C LYS A 525 -3.75 13.95 -27.83
N ALA A 526 -3.95 13.97 -26.51
CA ALA A 526 -3.40 14.98 -25.60
C ALA A 526 -1.86 15.06 -25.70
N LYS A 527 -1.17 13.91 -25.80
CA LYS A 527 0.28 13.88 -26.07
C LYS A 527 0.66 14.52 -27.41
N LYS A 528 -0.05 14.21 -28.50
CA LYS A 528 0.20 14.83 -29.83
C LYS A 528 0.01 16.34 -29.80
N GLN A 529 -0.97 16.83 -29.02
CA GLN A 529 -1.23 18.25 -28.78
C GLN A 529 -0.28 18.91 -27.76
N LYS A 530 0.71 18.17 -27.23
CA LYS A 530 1.61 18.62 -26.14
C LYS A 530 0.87 19.09 -24.86
N ASN A 531 -0.35 18.59 -24.63
CA ASN A 531 -1.13 18.83 -23.43
C ASN A 531 -0.75 17.80 -22.35
N ASP A 532 0.41 17.99 -21.74
CA ASP A 532 0.97 17.09 -20.73
C ASP A 532 0.06 16.94 -19.50
N LEU A 533 -0.65 18.01 -19.13
CA LEU A 533 -1.56 18.03 -17.99
C LEU A 533 -2.76 17.10 -18.20
N ALA A 534 -3.42 17.18 -19.36
CA ALA A 534 -4.49 16.25 -19.72
C ALA A 534 -3.98 14.81 -19.84
N SER A 535 -2.80 14.61 -20.48
CA SER A 535 -2.17 13.30 -20.59
C SER A 535 -1.84 12.66 -19.23
N TYR A 536 -1.45 13.47 -18.24
CA TYR A 536 -1.20 13.07 -16.87
C TYR A 536 -2.50 12.76 -16.10
N ALA A 537 -3.52 13.62 -16.24
CA ALA A 537 -4.86 13.43 -15.67
C ALA A 537 -5.45 12.07 -16.08
N ILE A 538 -5.42 11.79 -17.38
CA ILE A 538 -5.95 10.55 -17.94
C ILE A 538 -5.11 9.34 -17.50
N LYS A 539 -3.78 9.46 -17.43
CA LYS A 539 -2.90 8.41 -16.88
C LYS A 539 -3.27 8.04 -15.44
N ILE A 540 -3.52 9.04 -14.57
CA ILE A 540 -3.96 8.81 -13.19
C ILE A 540 -5.31 8.09 -13.19
N LEU A 541 -6.28 8.58 -13.96
CA LEU A 541 -7.62 8.01 -14.03
C LEU A 541 -7.57 6.53 -14.46
N MET A 542 -6.90 6.22 -15.57
CA MET A 542 -6.72 4.84 -16.07
C MET A 542 -6.09 3.91 -15.02
N ASN A 543 -5.02 4.35 -14.35
CA ASN A 543 -4.36 3.56 -13.30
C ASN A 543 -5.26 3.39 -12.07
N SER A 544 -6.09 4.38 -11.74
CA SER A 544 -7.01 4.32 -10.62
C SER A 544 -8.16 3.33 -10.83
N MET A 545 -8.60 3.12 -12.08
CA MET A 545 -9.65 2.13 -12.41
C MET A 545 -9.27 0.70 -12.00
N PHE A 546 -7.99 0.33 -12.05
CA PHE A 546 -7.51 -0.93 -11.46
C PHE A 546 -7.62 -0.92 -9.92
N GLY A 547 -7.13 0.15 -9.28
CA GLY A 547 -7.04 0.26 -7.83
C GLY A 547 -8.39 0.29 -7.10
N VAL A 548 -9.50 0.51 -7.82
CA VAL A 548 -10.86 0.47 -7.26
C VAL A 548 -11.54 -0.89 -7.39
N LEU A 549 -11.24 -1.71 -8.40
CA LEU A 549 -11.65 -3.13 -8.42
C LEU A 549 -11.04 -3.91 -7.24
N ALA A 550 -9.96 -3.36 -6.69
CA ALA A 550 -9.23 -3.83 -5.53
C ALA A 550 -9.78 -3.35 -4.18
N ASN A 551 -10.73 -2.42 -4.16
CA ASN A 551 -11.24 -1.80 -2.95
C ASN A 551 -12.61 -2.40 -2.56
N PRO A 552 -12.77 -3.00 -1.36
CA PRO A 552 -14.03 -3.63 -0.96
C PRO A 552 -15.27 -2.73 -0.92
N THR A 553 -15.10 -1.40 -0.88
CA THR A 553 -16.22 -0.43 -0.95
C THR A 553 -16.74 -0.19 -2.38
N CYS A 554 -15.97 -0.57 -3.40
CA CYS A 554 -16.36 -0.43 -4.80
C CYS A 554 -17.48 -1.42 -5.17
N ARG A 555 -18.52 -0.98 -5.90
CA ARG A 555 -19.59 -1.89 -6.37
C ARG A 555 -19.07 -3.00 -7.30
N PHE A 556 -17.95 -2.78 -7.96
CA PHE A 556 -17.31 -3.75 -8.89
C PHE A 556 -16.15 -4.53 -8.25
N TYR A 557 -16.05 -4.53 -6.91
CA TYR A 557 -14.99 -5.25 -6.20
C TYR A 557 -14.93 -6.75 -6.53
N SER A 558 -13.75 -7.22 -6.94
CA SER A 558 -13.46 -8.65 -7.10
C SER A 558 -11.95 -8.93 -6.98
N LEU A 559 -11.59 -9.75 -5.99
CA LEU A 559 -10.22 -10.24 -5.82
C LEU A 559 -9.76 -11.08 -7.01
N ASP A 560 -10.65 -11.83 -7.65
CA ASP A 560 -10.31 -12.65 -8.81
C ASP A 560 -9.97 -11.78 -10.03
N MET A 561 -10.73 -10.70 -10.28
CA MET A 561 -10.42 -9.76 -11.36
C MET A 561 -9.12 -9.00 -11.06
N ALA A 562 -8.96 -8.49 -9.84
CA ALA A 562 -7.75 -7.74 -9.47
C ALA A 562 -6.49 -8.62 -9.48
N ASN A 563 -6.58 -9.87 -9.00
CA ASN A 563 -5.47 -10.84 -9.10
C ASN A 563 -5.24 -11.32 -10.53
N ALA A 564 -6.24 -11.36 -11.42
CA ALA A 564 -6.03 -11.69 -12.83
C ALA A 564 -5.11 -10.66 -13.52
N ILE A 565 -5.36 -9.37 -13.28
CA ILE A 565 -4.55 -8.27 -13.81
C ILE A 565 -3.10 -8.38 -13.33
N THR A 566 -2.88 -8.58 -12.03
CA THR A 566 -1.52 -8.65 -11.47
C THR A 566 -0.79 -9.93 -11.88
N HIS A 567 -1.50 -11.06 -12.01
CA HIS A 567 -0.95 -12.32 -12.52
C HIS A 567 -0.53 -12.24 -13.98
N PHE A 568 -1.35 -11.65 -14.86
CA PHE A 568 -0.92 -11.39 -16.24
C PHE A 568 0.30 -10.46 -16.26
N GLY A 569 0.33 -9.41 -15.43
CA GLY A 569 1.49 -8.53 -15.32
C GLY A 569 2.78 -9.27 -14.95
N GLN A 570 2.74 -10.13 -13.93
CA GLN A 570 3.87 -10.98 -13.56
C GLN A 570 4.30 -11.93 -14.69
N HIS A 571 3.35 -12.51 -15.43
CA HIS A 571 3.62 -13.40 -16.56
C HIS A 571 4.36 -12.67 -17.69
N PHE A 572 3.82 -11.55 -18.17
CA PHE A 572 4.37 -10.81 -19.30
C PHE A 572 5.73 -10.17 -18.99
N ILE A 573 5.92 -9.66 -17.78
CA ILE A 573 7.21 -9.16 -17.31
C ILE A 573 8.29 -10.26 -17.34
N LYS A 574 7.99 -11.46 -16.80
CA LYS A 574 8.93 -12.60 -16.81
C LYS A 574 9.25 -13.05 -18.24
N LEU A 575 8.25 -13.07 -19.11
CA LEU A 575 8.39 -13.43 -20.52
C LEU A 575 9.24 -12.42 -21.30
N THR A 576 9.07 -11.11 -21.06
CA THR A 576 9.94 -10.07 -21.64
C THR A 576 11.39 -10.25 -21.19
N ALA A 577 11.61 -10.39 -19.88
CA ALA A 577 12.97 -10.52 -19.34
C ALA A 577 13.69 -11.75 -19.91
N LYS A 578 12.97 -12.87 -20.12
CA LYS A 578 13.51 -14.05 -20.79
C LYS A 578 13.84 -13.79 -22.27
N ARG A 579 12.91 -13.19 -23.02
CA ARG A 579 13.11 -12.88 -24.46
C ARG A 579 14.28 -11.93 -24.71
N ILE A 580 14.58 -11.02 -23.79
CA ILE A 580 15.76 -10.14 -23.85
C ILE A 580 17.04 -10.93 -23.56
N ALA A 581 17.03 -11.81 -22.55
CA ALA A 581 18.18 -12.65 -22.21
C ALA A 581 18.52 -13.67 -23.31
N ASP A 582 17.51 -14.27 -23.95
CA ASP A 582 17.68 -15.19 -25.09
C ASP A 582 18.35 -14.53 -26.30
N LYS A 583 18.30 -13.18 -26.40
CA LYS A 583 18.98 -12.38 -27.41
C LYS A 583 20.43 -12.02 -27.06
N GLY A 584 20.95 -12.55 -25.95
CA GLY A 584 22.33 -12.33 -25.49
C GLY A 584 22.54 -11.07 -24.63
N TYR A 585 21.48 -10.29 -24.36
CA TYR A 585 21.59 -9.08 -23.55
C TYR A 585 21.49 -9.37 -22.05
N GLU A 586 22.31 -8.69 -21.26
CA GLU A 586 22.39 -8.92 -19.83
C GLU A 586 21.26 -8.18 -19.09
N VAL A 587 20.24 -8.92 -18.65
CA VAL A 587 19.24 -8.39 -17.71
C VAL A 587 19.88 -8.29 -16.31
N ILE A 588 19.98 -7.07 -15.78
CA ILE A 588 20.66 -6.78 -14.50
C ILE A 588 19.70 -6.78 -13.29
N TYR A 589 18.54 -7.45 -13.41
CA TYR A 589 17.47 -7.55 -12.40
C TYR A 589 16.81 -9.00 -12.42
N GLY A 590 16.93 -9.91 -11.39
CA GLY A 590 16.00 -11.09 -11.14
C GLY A 590 16.37 -12.40 -10.33
N ASP A 591 15.47 -12.94 -9.45
CA ASP A 591 15.64 -13.71 -8.13
C ASP A 591 15.17 -15.21 -8.02
N SER A 592 15.85 -16.11 -7.24
CA SER A 592 15.50 -17.57 -6.98
C SER A 592 16.21 -18.38 -5.82
N VAL A 593 15.65 -19.55 -5.33
CA VAL A 593 16.19 -20.49 -4.26
C VAL A 593 16.60 -21.93 -4.69
N GLY A 594 17.38 -22.71 -3.92
CA GLY A 594 17.83 -24.08 -4.26
C GLY A 594 16.83 -25.25 -4.08
N LYS A 595 17.10 -26.43 -4.68
CA LYS A 595 16.16 -27.59 -4.79
C LYS A 595 15.80 -28.32 -3.49
N ASP A 596 16.75 -28.44 -2.57
CA ASP A 596 16.62 -29.23 -1.34
C ASP A 596 16.05 -28.42 -0.16
N THR A 597 15.63 -27.17 -0.42
CA THR A 597 15.01 -26.25 0.53
C THR A 597 13.73 -26.86 1.12
N GLU A 598 13.75 -27.15 2.42
CA GLU A 598 12.59 -27.62 3.19
C GLU A 598 11.62 -26.47 3.45
N ILE A 599 10.35 -26.66 3.11
CA ILE A 599 9.25 -25.72 3.36
C ILE A 599 8.24 -26.36 4.32
N VAL A 600 7.51 -25.53 5.06
CA VAL A 600 6.44 -25.99 5.95
C VAL A 600 5.10 -25.84 5.23
N MET A 601 4.35 -26.94 5.17
CA MET A 601 3.04 -27.03 4.54
C MET A 601 1.94 -27.44 5.54
N ASN A 602 0.71 -27.08 5.20
CA ASN A 602 -0.50 -27.61 5.80
C ASN A 602 -1.33 -28.29 4.70
N GLU A 603 -1.46 -29.62 4.79
CA GLU A 603 -2.33 -30.43 3.93
C GLU A 603 -3.49 -30.95 4.78
N ASN A 604 -4.69 -30.38 4.59
CA ASN A 604 -5.94 -30.79 5.27
C ASN A 604 -5.82 -30.87 6.80
N GLY A 605 -5.20 -29.87 7.43
CA GLY A 605 -4.96 -29.80 8.88
C GLY A 605 -3.70 -30.55 9.36
N THR A 606 -3.05 -31.31 8.48
CA THR A 606 -1.78 -32.00 8.80
C THR A 606 -0.59 -31.13 8.40
N ILE A 607 0.22 -30.75 9.39
CA ILE A 607 1.49 -30.08 9.14
C ILE A 607 2.49 -31.08 8.55
N ARG A 608 3.08 -30.73 7.41
CA ARG A 608 4.15 -31.48 6.76
C ARG A 608 5.35 -30.58 6.50
N PHE A 609 6.52 -31.20 6.46
CA PHE A 609 7.79 -30.58 6.15
C PHE A 609 8.33 -31.31 4.93
N VAL A 610 8.35 -30.65 3.78
CA VAL A 610 8.66 -31.24 2.47
C VAL A 610 9.72 -30.41 1.77
N LYS A 611 10.47 -30.97 0.83
CA LYS A 611 11.35 -30.18 -0.03
C LYS A 611 10.53 -29.36 -1.04
N ILE A 612 11.01 -28.19 -1.43
CA ILE A 612 10.40 -27.40 -2.50
C ILE A 612 10.36 -28.15 -3.84
N SER A 613 11.27 -29.10 -4.05
CA SER A 613 11.24 -30.04 -5.18
C SER A 613 10.18 -31.15 -5.05
N GLU A 614 9.76 -31.54 -3.85
CA GLU A 614 8.65 -32.48 -3.62
C GLU A 614 7.28 -31.82 -3.90
N LEU A 615 7.20 -30.49 -3.95
CA LEU A 615 6.00 -29.85 -4.50
C LEU A 615 5.76 -30.26 -5.96
N PHE A 616 6.79 -30.58 -6.75
CA PHE A 616 6.70 -30.91 -8.19
C PHE A 616 6.20 -32.33 -8.53
N GLU A 617 5.47 -32.97 -7.61
CA GLU A 617 4.93 -34.32 -7.80
C GLU A 617 3.96 -34.45 -8.98
N ARG A 618 4.01 -35.60 -9.65
CA ARG A 618 3.52 -35.80 -11.02
C ARG A 618 1.98 -35.74 -11.10
N THR A 619 1.42 -34.74 -11.78
CA THR A 619 0.10 -34.83 -12.47
C THR A 619 -0.25 -33.60 -13.33
N GLN A 620 0.21 -32.38 -12.98
CA GLN A 620 -0.01 -31.18 -13.81
C GLN A 620 1.27 -30.33 -13.94
N LYS A 621 2.07 -30.62 -14.97
CA LYS A 621 3.23 -29.80 -15.35
C LYS A 621 2.89 -28.95 -16.56
N ARG A 622 3.29 -27.68 -16.57
CA ARG A 622 3.39 -26.86 -17.78
C ARG A 622 4.85 -26.48 -17.98
N THR A 623 5.46 -27.01 -19.03
CA THR A 623 6.80 -26.58 -19.45
C THR A 623 6.64 -25.38 -20.36
N SER A 624 7.34 -24.30 -20.03
CA SER A 624 7.44 -23.14 -20.91
C SER A 624 8.87 -22.63 -20.79
N ASP A 625 9.51 -22.40 -21.94
CA ASP A 625 10.71 -21.56 -21.99
C ASP A 625 11.93 -22.08 -21.19
N GLY A 626 12.07 -23.41 -21.08
CA GLY A 626 13.13 -24.06 -20.28
C GLY A 626 12.90 -24.03 -18.77
N LYS A 627 11.72 -23.54 -18.34
CA LYS A 627 11.25 -23.56 -16.96
C LYS A 627 10.05 -24.50 -16.84
N GLU A 628 10.05 -25.35 -15.82
CA GLU A 628 8.88 -26.14 -15.47
C GLU A 628 8.05 -25.33 -14.47
N TYR A 629 6.73 -25.24 -14.69
CA TYR A 629 5.79 -24.67 -13.73
C TYR A 629 4.85 -25.76 -13.22
N PHE A 630 4.65 -25.76 -11.91
CA PHE A 630 3.73 -26.65 -11.21
C PHE A 630 2.74 -25.84 -10.37
N PHE A 631 1.46 -26.21 -10.45
CA PHE A 631 0.35 -25.51 -9.81
C PHE A 631 -0.29 -26.45 -8.78
N PRO A 632 0.13 -26.42 -7.50
CA PRO A 632 -0.36 -27.41 -6.54
C PRO A 632 -1.83 -27.18 -6.19
N PRO A 633 -2.70 -28.20 -6.31
CA PRO A 633 -4.09 -28.06 -5.87
C PRO A 633 -4.13 -27.90 -4.35
N SER A 634 -4.62 -26.74 -3.89
CA SER A 634 -4.95 -26.43 -2.49
C SER A 634 -3.85 -26.65 -1.44
N ARG A 635 -2.56 -26.72 -1.83
CA ARG A 635 -1.46 -26.77 -0.85
C ARG A 635 -1.24 -25.40 -0.21
N LEU A 636 -1.24 -25.37 1.12
CA LEU A 636 -0.93 -24.17 1.90
C LEU A 636 0.50 -24.25 2.42
N VAL A 637 1.23 -23.14 2.39
CA VAL A 637 2.61 -22.99 2.86
C VAL A 637 2.73 -21.88 3.88
N LEU A 638 3.73 -21.99 4.76
CA LEU A 638 3.92 -21.08 5.87
C LEU A 638 4.59 -19.77 5.44
N THR A 639 4.02 -18.65 5.89
CA THR A 639 4.57 -17.30 5.73
C THR A 639 4.23 -16.43 6.96
N LEU A 640 4.59 -15.14 6.92
CA LEU A 640 4.16 -14.14 7.91
C LEU A 640 3.11 -13.20 7.32
N ASP A 641 2.12 -12.83 8.13
CA ASP A 641 1.18 -11.75 7.85
C ASP A 641 1.79 -10.35 8.11
N ALA A 642 0.99 -9.30 7.92
CA ALA A 642 1.39 -7.91 8.13
C ALA A 642 1.60 -7.55 9.62
N GLN A 643 1.20 -8.43 10.54
CA GLN A 643 1.29 -8.31 11.98
C GLN A 643 2.45 -9.15 12.54
N GLY A 644 3.16 -9.90 11.69
CA GLY A 644 4.26 -10.80 12.05
C GLY A 644 3.81 -12.07 12.77
N LYS A 645 2.57 -12.51 12.53
CA LYS A 645 2.06 -13.83 12.89
C LYS A 645 2.30 -14.83 11.76
N SER A 646 2.55 -16.08 12.15
CA SER A 646 2.74 -17.16 11.21
C SER A 646 1.38 -17.61 10.67
N VAL A 647 1.23 -17.63 9.35
CA VAL A 647 -0.02 -17.99 8.67
C VAL A 647 0.25 -18.97 7.53
N PHE A 648 -0.70 -19.87 7.28
CA PHE A 648 -0.69 -20.74 6.11
C PHE A 648 -1.47 -20.10 4.97
N LYS A 649 -0.81 -19.84 3.84
CA LYS A 649 -1.37 -19.20 2.65
C LYS A 649 -1.14 -20.08 1.43
N LYS A 650 -2.04 -20.02 0.43
CA LYS A 650 -2.08 -20.95 -0.71
C LYS A 650 -0.91 -20.73 -1.67
N VAL A 651 -0.27 -21.80 -2.11
CA VAL A 651 0.70 -21.77 -3.22
C VAL A 651 -0.08 -21.53 -4.51
N LYS A 652 0.26 -20.48 -5.26
CA LYS A 652 -0.31 -20.27 -6.61
C LYS A 652 0.48 -21.01 -7.68
N TYR A 653 1.80 -21.01 -7.59
CA TYR A 653 2.66 -21.91 -8.37
C TYR A 653 4.03 -22.10 -7.71
N VAL A 654 4.71 -23.14 -8.16
CA VAL A 654 6.15 -23.35 -8.02
C VAL A 654 6.75 -23.29 -9.42
N MET A 655 7.78 -22.48 -9.61
CA MET A 655 8.58 -22.45 -10.84
C MET A 655 9.90 -23.17 -10.58
N LYS A 656 10.38 -23.96 -11.53
CA LYS A 656 11.66 -24.66 -11.50
C LYS A 656 12.45 -24.29 -12.76
N HIS A 657 13.73 -23.95 -12.63
CA HIS A 657 14.60 -23.68 -13.78
C HIS A 657 16.08 -23.88 -13.46
N ARG A 658 16.90 -24.06 -14.48
CA ARG A 658 18.35 -24.30 -14.34
C ARG A 658 19.13 -22.99 -14.40
N VAL A 659 20.12 -22.82 -13.52
CA VAL A 659 20.84 -21.54 -13.35
C VAL A 659 22.34 -21.77 -13.13
N GLN A 660 23.17 -20.87 -13.66
CA GLN A 660 24.65 -20.88 -13.54
C GLN A 660 25.20 -19.79 -12.59
N LYS A 661 24.33 -19.10 -11.84
CA LYS A 661 24.70 -18.12 -10.79
C LYS A 661 25.44 -18.80 -9.64
N LYS A 662 26.24 -18.06 -8.88
CA LYS A 662 26.88 -18.59 -7.66
C LYS A 662 25.79 -18.92 -6.64
N MET A 663 25.93 -20.04 -5.93
CA MET A 663 25.09 -20.39 -4.78
C MET A 663 25.85 -20.11 -3.49
N TYR A 664 25.15 -19.68 -2.45
CA TYR A 664 25.70 -19.38 -1.14
C TYR A 664 24.97 -20.17 -0.06
N ARG A 665 25.76 -20.82 0.80
CA ARG A 665 25.29 -21.48 2.02
C ARG A 665 25.44 -20.52 3.20
N ILE A 666 24.33 -20.24 3.88
CA ILE A 666 24.26 -19.32 5.01
C ILE A 666 23.99 -20.13 6.28
N PHE A 667 24.96 -20.18 7.19
CA PHE A 667 24.88 -20.93 8.45
C PHE A 667 24.36 -20.07 9.60
N PHE A 668 23.30 -20.53 10.27
CA PHE A 668 22.77 -19.95 11.51
C PHE A 668 23.31 -20.69 12.75
N THR A 669 23.58 -21.98 12.58
CA THR A 669 24.39 -22.82 13.46
C THR A 669 25.27 -23.71 12.59
N ASN A 670 26.09 -24.60 13.18
CA ASN A 670 26.81 -25.60 12.40
C ASN A 670 25.94 -26.76 11.90
N ASP A 671 24.64 -26.79 12.25
CA ASP A 671 23.68 -27.82 11.82
C ASP A 671 22.42 -27.25 11.14
N HIS A 672 22.32 -25.91 11.02
CA HIS A 672 21.19 -25.20 10.38
C HIS A 672 21.71 -24.17 9.38
N TYR A 673 21.35 -24.36 8.11
CA TYR A 673 21.71 -23.46 7.00
C TYR A 673 20.58 -23.31 5.97
N ILE A 674 20.69 -22.32 5.09
CA ILE A 674 19.93 -22.22 3.85
C ILE A 674 20.88 -22.03 2.65
N ASP A 675 20.57 -22.70 1.54
CA ASP A 675 21.28 -22.57 0.26
C ASP A 675 20.42 -21.74 -0.69
N VAL A 676 20.93 -20.59 -1.11
CA VAL A 676 20.23 -19.66 -2.00
C VAL A 676 21.16 -19.15 -3.08
N THR A 677 20.63 -18.64 -4.19
CA THR A 677 21.49 -17.96 -5.18
C THR A 677 22.18 -16.78 -4.49
N GLU A 678 23.36 -16.40 -4.96
CA GLU A 678 24.12 -15.23 -4.49
C GLU A 678 23.28 -13.98 -4.37
N ASP A 679 22.27 -13.97 -5.22
CA ASP A 679 21.41 -12.91 -5.58
C ASP A 679 20.20 -12.83 -4.63
N HIS A 680 19.65 -13.97 -4.18
CA HIS A 680 18.31 -14.15 -3.58
C HIS A 680 17.92 -13.29 -2.37
N SER A 681 16.68 -12.79 -2.29
CA SER A 681 16.20 -11.95 -1.16
C SER A 681 15.81 -12.73 0.10
N LEU A 682 16.59 -12.66 1.19
CA LEU A 682 16.14 -13.11 2.54
C LEU A 682 15.48 -11.96 3.31
N ILE A 683 14.88 -12.19 4.48
CA ILE A 683 14.40 -11.13 5.38
C ILE A 683 15.29 -11.00 6.61
N GLY A 684 15.99 -9.87 6.70
CA GLY A 684 16.87 -9.49 7.78
C GLY A 684 16.20 -8.60 8.82
N TYR A 685 16.73 -8.59 10.04
CA TYR A 685 16.28 -7.74 11.13
C TYR A 685 17.35 -6.75 11.57
N VAL A 686 17.07 -5.45 11.43
CA VAL A 686 17.98 -4.36 11.79
C VAL A 686 18.11 -4.27 13.31
N ASN A 687 19.35 -4.37 13.81
CA ASN A 687 19.64 -4.20 15.24
C ASN A 687 19.49 -2.73 15.67
N LYS A 688 18.92 -2.46 16.85
CA LYS A 688 18.87 -1.09 17.42
C LYS A 688 20.29 -0.54 17.58
N GLN A 689 20.62 0.48 16.78
CA GLN A 689 21.65 1.47 17.11
C GLN A 689 21.12 2.38 18.25
N LYS A 690 22.02 2.99 19.05
CA LYS A 690 21.65 3.66 20.31
C LYS A 690 20.53 4.71 20.20
N ASN A 691 20.34 5.36 19.03
CA ASN A 691 19.39 6.48 18.86
C ASN A 691 18.18 6.19 17.92
N ASN A 692 17.89 4.95 17.53
CA ASN A 692 16.87 4.69 16.48
C ASN A 692 15.60 3.94 17.02
N GLN A 693 14.44 4.61 16.98
CA GLN A 693 13.13 4.10 17.45
C GLN A 693 12.20 3.66 16.29
N LEU A 694 12.64 2.67 15.50
CA LEU A 694 11.76 1.97 14.56
C LEU A 694 10.94 0.89 15.30
N ALA A 695 9.68 0.67 14.90
CA ALA A 695 8.89 -0.45 15.40
C ALA A 695 9.49 -1.79 14.93
N ASP A 696 9.15 -2.90 15.60
CA ASP A 696 9.83 -4.17 15.34
C ASP A 696 9.57 -4.75 13.94
N LEU A 697 8.40 -4.46 13.33
CA LEU A 697 8.12 -4.83 11.94
C LEU A 697 8.80 -3.89 10.93
N ASP A 698 8.95 -2.60 11.23
CA ASP A 698 9.69 -1.62 10.39
C ASP A 698 11.19 -1.93 10.32
N ARG A 699 11.67 -2.84 11.17
CA ARG A 699 13.07 -3.30 11.22
C ARG A 699 13.29 -4.55 10.37
N LEU A 700 12.24 -5.09 9.74
CA LEU A 700 12.32 -6.13 8.72
C LEU A 700 12.74 -5.50 7.38
N ILE A 701 13.85 -5.97 6.82
CA ILE A 701 14.40 -5.48 5.55
C ILE A 701 14.81 -6.61 4.63
N GLU A 702 14.78 -6.38 3.33
CA GLU A 702 15.32 -7.34 2.36
C GLU A 702 16.85 -7.45 2.49
N VAL A 703 17.21 -8.68 2.83
CA VAL A 703 18.42 -9.36 3.26
C VAL A 703 19.27 -10.08 2.23
N LYS A 704 20.25 -9.43 1.60
CA LYS A 704 21.12 -10.10 0.62
C LYS A 704 22.00 -11.24 1.24
N PRO A 705 22.36 -12.41 0.63
CA PRO A 705 23.38 -13.30 1.21
C PRO A 705 24.70 -12.61 1.56
N THR A 706 25.31 -11.91 0.61
CA THR A 706 26.56 -11.16 0.78
C THR A 706 26.43 -9.88 1.62
N ASP A 707 25.20 -9.49 1.98
CA ASP A 707 24.91 -8.33 2.85
C ASP A 707 24.89 -8.69 4.33
N ILE A 708 24.76 -9.97 4.65
CA ILE A 708 24.63 -10.45 6.02
C ILE A 708 26.01 -10.38 6.71
N GLY A 709 25.99 -9.98 7.97
CA GLY A 709 27.19 -9.53 8.69
C GLY A 709 27.37 -8.02 8.59
N LYS A 710 27.12 -7.45 7.39
CA LYS A 710 27.29 -6.03 7.06
C LYS A 710 26.05 -5.17 7.41
N ARG A 711 24.87 -5.45 6.82
CA ARG A 711 23.60 -4.71 7.08
C ARG A 711 22.90 -5.14 8.35
N VAL A 712 22.81 -6.46 8.51
CA VAL A 712 22.19 -7.13 9.66
C VAL A 712 23.06 -8.31 10.03
N ARG A 713 23.02 -8.69 11.31
CA ARG A 713 23.65 -9.94 11.79
C ARG A 713 22.63 -11.02 12.11
N THR A 714 21.35 -10.71 11.90
CA THR A 714 20.18 -11.48 12.34
C THR A 714 19.15 -11.56 11.23
N ILE A 715 18.70 -12.78 10.96
CA ILE A 715 17.71 -13.16 9.96
C ILE A 715 16.43 -13.63 10.67
N ILE A 716 15.30 -13.48 9.99
CA ILE A 716 14.01 -13.96 10.47
C ILE A 716 13.89 -15.47 10.25
N THR A 717 13.72 -16.21 11.34
CA THR A 717 13.40 -17.63 11.32
C THR A 717 12.05 -17.94 11.96
N ILE A 718 11.47 -19.11 11.69
CA ILE A 718 10.24 -19.56 12.36
C ILE A 718 10.45 -19.61 13.90
N LYS A 719 9.43 -19.21 14.67
CA LYS A 719 9.32 -19.48 16.12
C LYS A 719 8.09 -20.34 16.43
N ASN A 720 6.97 -20.04 15.77
CA ASN A 720 5.70 -20.72 15.97
C ASN A 720 5.11 -21.14 14.61
N ILE A 721 4.49 -22.32 14.56
CA ILE A 721 3.72 -22.81 13.41
C ILE A 721 2.26 -22.93 13.88
N PRO A 722 1.31 -22.22 13.25
CA PRO A 722 -0.10 -22.24 13.65
C PRO A 722 -0.71 -23.61 13.34
N ARG A 723 -1.78 -23.98 14.05
CA ARG A 723 -2.38 -25.32 13.97
C ARG A 723 -3.90 -25.22 13.94
N SER A 724 -4.51 -25.86 12.94
CA SER A 724 -5.93 -25.79 12.64
C SER A 724 -6.46 -27.19 12.32
N SER A 725 -7.43 -27.68 13.11
CA SER A 725 -7.97 -29.05 13.07
C SER A 725 -6.96 -30.16 13.41
N ILE A 726 -7.20 -30.88 14.52
CA ILE A 726 -6.26 -31.85 15.11
C ILE A 726 -6.98 -33.19 15.35
N LYS A 727 -6.68 -34.21 14.54
CA LYS A 727 -7.01 -35.62 14.85
C LYS A 727 -6.00 -36.18 15.85
N THR A 728 -6.31 -36.03 17.13
CA THR A 728 -5.50 -36.45 18.28
C THR A 728 -5.84 -37.86 18.74
N ARG A 729 -4.85 -38.60 19.31
CA ARG A 729 -5.11 -39.90 19.96
C ARG A 729 -5.61 -39.76 21.41
N ASN A 730 -5.61 -38.54 21.97
CA ASN A 730 -6.05 -38.21 23.33
C ASN A 730 -5.52 -39.17 24.42
N TYR A 731 -4.26 -39.62 24.33
CA TYR A 731 -3.70 -40.43 25.41
C TYR A 731 -3.55 -39.63 26.71
N HIS A 732 -3.53 -40.31 27.85
CA HIS A 732 -3.25 -39.66 29.12
C HIS A 732 -1.84 -39.05 29.13
N ARG A 733 -1.70 -37.95 29.89
CA ARG A 733 -0.47 -37.17 30.04
C ARG A 733 0.76 -38.04 30.34
N GLU A 734 0.61 -38.98 31.25
CA GLU A 734 1.70 -39.84 31.74
C GLU A 734 2.16 -40.82 30.66
N LEU A 735 1.28 -41.20 29.72
CA LEU A 735 1.69 -42.01 28.57
C LEU A 735 2.55 -41.22 27.60
N TYR A 736 2.22 -39.95 27.32
CA TYR A 736 3.10 -39.09 26.51
C TYR A 736 4.45 -38.83 27.22
N GLU A 737 4.44 -38.60 28.54
CA GLU A 737 5.67 -38.47 29.33
C GLU A 737 6.51 -39.77 29.30
N PHE A 738 5.88 -40.94 29.41
CA PHE A 738 6.54 -42.23 29.24
C PHE A 738 7.12 -42.42 27.83
N MET A 739 6.39 -42.03 26.78
CA MET A 739 6.88 -42.03 25.40
C MET A 739 8.14 -41.19 25.22
N GLY A 740 8.20 -40.03 25.87
CA GLY A 740 9.40 -39.20 25.89
C GLY A 740 10.57 -39.86 26.62
N LEU A 741 10.33 -40.35 27.85
CA LEU A 741 11.34 -41.04 28.67
C LEU A 741 11.91 -42.28 27.96
N PHE A 742 11.06 -43.06 27.30
CA PHE A 742 11.47 -44.26 26.58
C PHE A 742 12.33 -43.95 25.35
N ILE A 743 12.09 -42.83 24.64
CA ILE A 743 12.94 -42.43 23.52
C ILE A 743 14.38 -42.15 23.98
N GLY A 744 14.58 -41.48 25.12
CA GLY A 744 15.91 -41.30 25.72
C GLY A 744 16.43 -42.59 26.36
N ASP A 745 15.99 -42.88 27.58
CA ASP A 745 16.56 -43.90 28.48
C ASP A 745 15.99 -45.32 28.30
N GLY A 746 15.02 -45.51 27.40
CA GLY A 746 14.38 -46.81 27.20
C GLY A 746 15.19 -47.85 26.42
N SER A 747 14.78 -49.12 26.51
CA SER A 747 15.21 -50.16 25.57
C SER A 747 14.18 -51.29 25.42
N PHE A 748 14.24 -51.95 24.27
CA PHE A 748 13.50 -53.17 23.98
C PHE A 748 14.32 -54.39 24.41
N ASP A 749 13.67 -55.45 24.91
CA ASP A 749 14.35 -56.72 25.18
C ASP A 749 14.91 -57.35 23.88
N ARG A 750 16.09 -57.98 24.00
CA ARG A 750 16.83 -58.57 22.88
C ARG A 750 16.54 -60.06 22.66
N GLN A 751 15.82 -60.75 23.55
CA GLN A 751 15.64 -62.22 23.47
C GLN A 751 14.22 -62.71 23.11
N LYS A 752 14.14 -63.35 21.93
CA LYS A 752 13.07 -64.25 21.42
C LYS A 752 11.68 -63.62 21.13
N LYS A 753 10.88 -64.37 20.37
CA LYS A 753 9.70 -63.90 19.58
C LYS A 753 8.45 -63.48 20.40
N GLN A 754 8.53 -63.28 21.71
CA GLN A 754 7.41 -62.81 22.54
C GLN A 754 7.88 -61.82 23.62
N ASN A 755 8.24 -60.60 23.21
CA ASN A 755 8.61 -59.54 24.14
C ASN A 755 7.36 -58.99 24.85
N TYR A 756 7.25 -59.22 26.16
CA TYR A 756 6.26 -58.58 27.05
C TYR A 756 6.84 -57.43 27.88
N TYR A 757 8.14 -57.13 27.69
CA TYR A 757 8.91 -56.26 28.58
C TYR A 757 9.56 -55.08 27.85
N LEU A 758 9.46 -53.90 28.47
CA LEU A 758 10.27 -52.72 28.18
C LEU A 758 11.22 -52.47 29.36
N HIS A 759 12.33 -51.78 29.12
CA HIS A 759 13.24 -51.32 30.17
C HIS A 759 13.42 -49.79 30.09
N LEU A 760 13.62 -49.14 31.24
CA LEU A 760 14.07 -47.76 31.37
C LEU A 760 15.32 -47.71 32.27
N ALA A 761 16.38 -47.02 31.85
CA ALA A 761 17.55 -46.77 32.68
C ALA A 761 17.28 -45.61 33.66
N GLY A 762 16.59 -45.89 34.78
CA GLY A 762 16.18 -44.85 35.74
C GLY A 762 17.24 -44.42 36.75
N GLY A 763 18.21 -45.29 37.08
CA GLY A 763 19.31 -44.99 37.99
C GLY A 763 18.85 -44.48 39.38
N LEU A 764 19.26 -43.25 39.73
CA LEU A 764 18.83 -42.56 40.95
C LEU A 764 17.45 -41.89 40.82
N ASP A 765 17.02 -41.59 39.60
CA ASP A 765 15.76 -40.90 39.32
C ASP A 765 14.56 -41.90 39.26
N SER A 766 14.80 -43.21 39.45
CA SER A 766 13.82 -44.30 39.28
C SER A 766 12.59 -44.20 40.19
N TRP A 767 12.73 -43.74 41.43
CA TRP A 767 11.60 -43.58 42.35
C TRP A 767 10.61 -42.51 41.84
N GLU A 768 11.13 -41.41 41.28
CA GLU A 768 10.29 -40.37 40.67
C GLU A 768 9.62 -40.86 39.39
N ILE A 769 10.33 -41.62 38.54
CA ILE A 769 9.76 -42.23 37.33
C ILE A 769 8.65 -43.22 37.69
N ILE A 770 8.87 -44.05 38.72
CA ILE A 770 7.87 -45.00 39.21
C ILE A 770 6.62 -44.27 39.71
N THR A 771 6.79 -43.34 40.66
CA THR A 771 5.65 -42.68 41.33
C THR A 771 4.88 -41.74 40.42
N LYS A 772 5.55 -40.95 39.57
CA LYS A 772 4.91 -39.93 38.73
C LYS A 772 4.40 -40.44 37.39
N VAL A 773 4.93 -41.57 36.89
CA VAL A 773 4.63 -42.08 35.55
C VAL A 773 4.13 -43.52 35.57
N LEU A 774 4.87 -44.44 36.19
CA LEU A 774 4.52 -45.88 36.09
C LEU A 774 3.35 -46.30 36.98
N VAL A 775 3.20 -45.73 38.18
CA VAL A 775 2.04 -45.98 39.05
C VAL A 775 0.75 -45.50 38.37
N PRO A 776 0.64 -44.26 37.87
CA PRO A 776 -0.51 -43.81 37.06
C PRO A 776 -0.76 -44.66 35.81
N LEU A 777 0.29 -45.19 35.15
CA LEU A 777 0.12 -46.08 33.99
C LEU A 777 -0.33 -47.50 34.38
N LYS A 778 -0.06 -47.95 35.62
CA LYS A 778 -0.54 -49.22 36.16
C LYS A 778 -2.00 -49.11 36.57
N GLU A 779 -2.36 -48.03 37.26
CA GLU A 779 -3.75 -47.69 37.62
C GLU A 779 -4.66 -47.56 36.37
N LYS A 780 -4.12 -47.03 35.26
CA LYS A 780 -4.81 -46.88 33.97
C LYS A 780 -4.63 -48.08 33.03
N GLU A 781 -4.18 -49.22 33.53
CA GLU A 781 -4.04 -50.50 32.81
C GLU A 781 -3.19 -50.47 31.52
N TYR A 782 -2.28 -49.50 31.37
CA TYR A 782 -1.30 -49.52 30.29
C TYR A 782 -0.19 -50.54 30.56
N ILE A 783 0.14 -50.77 31.83
CA ILE A 783 1.12 -51.76 32.28
C ILE A 783 0.52 -52.69 33.33
N LYS A 784 0.92 -53.96 33.31
CA LYS A 784 0.51 -54.99 34.27
C LYS A 784 1.34 -54.91 35.55
N ASN A 785 2.66 -54.77 35.43
CA ASN A 785 3.54 -54.62 36.59
C ASN A 785 4.89 -53.98 36.20
N TYR A 786 5.67 -53.58 37.20
CA TYR A 786 7.06 -53.16 37.04
C TYR A 786 7.91 -53.66 38.22
N TRP A 787 9.23 -53.72 38.06
CA TRP A 787 10.18 -54.00 39.13
C TRP A 787 11.56 -53.42 38.83
N LEU A 788 12.36 -53.23 39.88
CA LEU A 788 13.74 -52.74 39.75
C LEU A 788 14.72 -53.89 39.45
N LYS A 789 15.70 -53.61 38.60
CA LYS A 789 16.90 -54.41 38.33
C LYS A 789 18.11 -53.76 39.03
N LYS A 790 19.27 -54.44 39.00
CA LYS A 790 20.52 -53.92 39.57
C LYS A 790 20.84 -52.51 39.02
N LYS A 791 21.36 -51.62 39.87
CA LYS A 791 21.68 -50.21 39.59
C LYS A 791 20.47 -49.27 39.32
N GLY A 792 19.25 -49.71 39.63
CA GLY A 792 18.05 -48.87 39.56
C GLY A 792 17.31 -48.91 38.22
N ASP A 793 17.78 -49.68 37.24
CA ASP A 793 17.06 -49.87 35.97
C ASP A 793 15.66 -50.46 36.22
N ILE A 794 14.65 -49.95 35.52
CA ILE A 794 13.25 -50.38 35.70
C ILE A 794 12.87 -51.36 34.59
N CYS A 795 12.32 -52.50 34.96
CA CYS A 795 11.70 -53.46 34.05
C CYS A 795 10.18 -53.33 34.12
N ILE A 796 9.52 -53.27 32.96
CA ILE A 796 8.10 -52.92 32.83
C ILE A 796 7.39 -53.98 32.00
N ASN A 797 6.38 -54.63 32.56
CA ASN A 797 5.52 -55.61 31.90
C ASN A 797 4.21 -54.95 31.47
N GLY A 798 3.89 -54.98 30.18
CA GLY A 798 2.60 -54.49 29.69
C GLY A 798 2.41 -54.74 28.19
N LEU A 799 1.65 -55.78 27.83
CA LEU A 799 1.42 -56.17 26.44
C LEU A 799 0.86 -55.02 25.57
N ARG A 800 -0.08 -54.23 26.10
CA ARG A 800 -0.69 -53.07 25.42
C ARG A 800 0.36 -52.00 25.09
N LEU A 801 1.21 -51.68 26.07
CA LEU A 801 2.31 -50.73 25.92
C LEU A 801 3.39 -51.25 24.96
N VAL A 802 3.81 -52.50 25.11
CA VAL A 802 4.88 -53.09 24.28
C VAL A 802 4.47 -53.17 22.81
N ARG A 803 3.20 -53.50 22.50
CA ARG A 803 2.67 -53.43 21.12
C ARG A 803 2.80 -52.01 20.57
N LEU A 804 2.21 -51.02 21.24
CA LEU A 804 2.26 -49.60 20.85
C LEU A 804 3.70 -49.11 20.57
N PHE A 805 4.68 -49.54 21.37
CA PHE A 805 6.07 -49.13 21.21
C PHE A 805 6.84 -49.91 20.13
N ASN A 806 6.53 -51.19 19.91
CA ASN A 806 7.06 -51.92 18.76
C ASN A 806 6.50 -51.38 17.44
N ASP A 807 5.23 -50.96 17.42
CA ASP A 807 4.54 -50.53 16.19
C ASP A 807 4.88 -49.09 15.79
N GLU A 808 4.96 -48.15 16.74
CA GLU A 808 5.11 -46.71 16.46
C GLU A 808 6.51 -46.15 16.72
N PHE A 809 7.26 -46.73 17.67
CA PHE A 809 8.53 -46.15 18.19
C PHE A 809 9.78 -46.86 17.67
N ARG A 810 9.61 -47.95 16.89
CA ARG A 810 10.70 -48.77 16.34
C ARG A 810 10.66 -48.77 14.82
N LYS A 811 11.58 -48.05 14.18
CA LYS A 811 11.78 -48.06 12.72
C LYS A 811 13.15 -48.63 12.39
N GLU A 812 13.22 -49.62 11.49
CA GLU A 812 14.50 -50.26 11.07
C GLU A 812 15.35 -50.73 12.28
N SER A 813 14.68 -51.28 13.31
CA SER A 813 15.27 -51.68 14.61
C SER A 813 15.97 -50.57 15.42
N LYS A 814 15.74 -49.29 15.10
CA LYS A 814 16.18 -48.13 15.89
C LYS A 814 14.98 -47.38 16.49
N LYS A 815 15.21 -46.63 17.57
CA LYS A 815 14.19 -45.74 18.15
C LYS A 815 13.93 -44.54 17.25
N SER A 816 12.66 -44.16 17.10
CA SER A 816 12.25 -42.97 16.35
C SER A 816 11.08 -42.25 17.03
N ILE A 817 11.10 -40.91 17.04
CA ILE A 817 9.95 -40.11 17.48
C ILE A 817 8.81 -40.28 16.45
N PRO A 818 7.61 -40.77 16.85
CA PRO A 818 6.54 -41.06 15.88
C PRO A 818 5.99 -39.81 15.19
N ALA A 819 5.72 -39.93 13.89
CA ALA A 819 5.16 -38.85 13.07
C ALA A 819 3.73 -38.45 13.46
N PHE A 820 3.00 -39.28 14.25
CA PHE A 820 1.68 -38.89 14.75
C PHE A 820 1.73 -37.70 15.73
N LEU A 821 2.86 -37.49 16.43
CA LEU A 821 3.03 -36.36 17.37
C LEU A 821 2.92 -34.99 16.68
N LEU A 822 3.27 -34.88 15.39
CA LEU A 822 3.05 -33.65 14.61
C LEU A 822 1.55 -33.30 14.46
N ARG A 823 0.66 -34.27 14.69
CA ARG A 823 -0.81 -34.18 14.65
C ARG A 823 -1.45 -34.26 16.04
N GLU A 824 -0.69 -34.13 17.14
CA GLU A 824 -1.23 -34.17 18.50
C GLU A 824 -1.50 -32.79 19.10
N LYS A 825 -2.38 -32.68 20.11
CA LYS A 825 -2.67 -31.42 20.82
C LYS A 825 -1.40 -30.80 21.44
N GLN A 826 -1.39 -29.48 21.68
CA GLN A 826 -0.21 -28.78 22.19
C GLN A 826 0.24 -29.34 23.55
N GLU A 827 -0.71 -29.67 24.42
CA GLU A 827 -0.52 -30.23 25.76
C GLU A 827 0.10 -31.63 25.71
N ALA A 828 -0.31 -32.44 24.73
CA ALA A 828 0.24 -33.77 24.46
C ALA A 828 1.68 -33.70 23.97
N ILE A 829 1.97 -32.80 23.01
CA ILE A 829 3.35 -32.55 22.55
C ILE A 829 4.21 -32.04 23.70
N CYS A 830 3.72 -31.10 24.52
CA CYS A 830 4.44 -30.59 25.68
C CYS A 830 4.72 -31.70 26.72
N SER A 831 3.80 -32.63 26.92
CA SER A 831 3.98 -33.77 27.84
C SER A 831 4.99 -34.79 27.29
N PHE A 832 4.96 -35.06 25.98
CA PHE A 832 6.00 -35.85 25.32
C PHE A 832 7.39 -35.21 25.44
N LEU A 833 7.49 -33.91 25.15
CA LEU A 833 8.73 -33.15 25.30
C LEU A 833 9.21 -33.11 26.76
N ARG A 834 8.30 -33.05 27.74
CA ARG A 834 8.64 -33.10 29.18
C ARG A 834 9.31 -34.42 29.52
N GLY A 835 8.74 -35.54 29.07
CA GLY A 835 9.36 -36.87 29.24
C GLY A 835 10.72 -36.96 28.55
N LEU A 836 10.80 -36.51 27.29
CA LEU A 836 12.01 -36.60 26.47
C LEU A 836 13.18 -35.76 27.03
N PHE A 837 12.90 -34.55 27.50
CA PHE A 837 13.88 -33.73 28.21
C PHE A 837 14.15 -34.24 29.64
N SER A 838 13.25 -35.03 30.24
CA SER A 838 13.51 -35.66 31.54
C SER A 838 14.52 -36.79 31.46
N ALA A 839 14.61 -37.47 30.33
CA ALA A 839 15.71 -38.38 30.00
C ALA A 839 16.96 -37.57 29.57
N ASP A 840 17.10 -37.33 28.26
CA ASP A 840 18.27 -36.77 27.56
C ASP A 840 18.52 -35.25 27.81
N GLY A 841 17.61 -34.58 28.52
CA GLY A 841 17.69 -33.14 28.80
C GLY A 841 18.42 -32.81 30.11
N SER A 842 19.04 -31.63 30.13
CA SER A 842 19.84 -31.13 31.25
C SER A 842 19.64 -29.63 31.48
N VAL A 843 19.76 -29.20 32.74
CA VAL A 843 19.76 -27.78 33.15
C VAL A 843 21.13 -27.41 33.70
N LEU A 844 21.94 -26.82 32.84
CA LEU A 844 23.29 -26.33 33.13
C LEU A 844 23.22 -24.86 33.55
N PHE A 845 24.18 -24.39 34.34
CA PHE A 845 24.32 -22.96 34.63
C PHE A 845 25.64 -22.46 34.06
N ARG A 846 25.60 -21.36 33.29
CA ARG A 846 26.78 -20.66 32.79
C ARG A 846 26.63 -19.19 33.09
N ASN A 847 27.59 -18.61 33.82
CA ASN A 847 27.58 -17.20 34.26
C ASN A 847 26.24 -16.82 34.96
N LYS A 848 25.80 -17.64 35.92
CA LYS A 848 24.51 -17.53 36.63
C LYS A 848 23.25 -17.58 35.73
N LYS A 849 23.35 -17.96 34.46
CA LYS A 849 22.19 -18.15 33.55
C LYS A 849 21.90 -19.63 33.31
N PRO A 850 20.64 -20.07 33.42
CA PRO A 850 20.23 -21.43 33.11
C PRO A 850 20.29 -21.67 31.59
N ILE A 851 20.84 -22.82 31.21
CA ILE A 851 20.92 -23.32 29.83
C ILE A 851 20.24 -24.69 29.83
N ILE A 852 19.11 -24.77 29.14
CA ILE A 852 18.39 -26.02 28.93
C ILE A 852 18.93 -26.64 27.64
N LYS A 853 19.54 -27.82 27.77
CA LYS A 853 20.21 -28.54 26.69
C LYS A 853 19.67 -29.97 26.60
N PHE A 854 19.12 -30.34 25.45
CA PHE A 854 18.82 -31.73 25.07
C PHE A 854 19.95 -32.24 24.18
N THR A 855 20.43 -33.47 24.43
CA THR A 855 21.57 -34.07 23.72
C THR A 855 21.19 -35.44 23.17
N ASN A 856 21.38 -35.69 21.88
CA ASN A 856 21.18 -37.01 21.29
C ASN A 856 22.11 -37.22 20.09
N THR A 857 22.53 -38.46 19.82
CA THR A 857 23.38 -38.79 18.65
C THR A 857 22.59 -39.09 17.38
N ASN A 858 21.27 -39.29 17.50
CA ASN A 858 20.37 -39.56 16.37
C ASN A 858 19.81 -38.24 15.80
N THR A 859 20.25 -37.91 14.58
CA THR A 859 19.81 -36.70 13.84
C THR A 859 18.30 -36.63 13.63
N GLU A 860 17.60 -37.75 13.44
CA GLU A 860 16.14 -37.74 13.25
C GLU A 860 15.39 -37.41 14.54
N ILE A 861 15.90 -37.86 15.70
CA ILE A 861 15.36 -37.48 17.02
C ILE A 861 15.53 -35.96 17.22
N ILE A 862 16.70 -35.41 16.87
CA ILE A 862 16.96 -33.96 16.95
C ILE A 862 16.04 -33.18 16.00
N LYS A 863 15.92 -33.61 14.73
CA LYS A 863 15.08 -32.95 13.72
C LYS A 863 13.61 -32.97 14.12
N MET A 864 13.10 -34.11 14.58
CA MET A 864 11.70 -34.21 15.03
C MET A 864 11.44 -33.42 16.32
N THR A 865 12.37 -33.43 17.29
CA THR A 865 12.26 -32.62 18.51
C THR A 865 12.23 -31.12 18.19
N SER A 866 13.05 -30.65 17.24
CA SER A 866 13.01 -29.27 16.73
C SER A 866 11.65 -28.91 16.11
N ARG A 867 11.08 -29.80 15.28
CA ARG A 867 9.75 -29.60 14.69
C ARG A 867 8.64 -29.54 15.75
N LEU A 868 8.67 -30.42 16.76
CA LEU A 868 7.73 -30.41 17.88
C LEU A 868 7.84 -29.11 18.70
N LEU A 869 9.06 -28.58 18.93
CA LEU A 869 9.27 -27.30 19.61
C LEU A 869 8.66 -26.10 18.84
N HIS A 870 8.73 -26.08 17.51
CA HIS A 870 8.05 -25.06 16.69
C HIS A 870 6.51 -25.16 16.77
N LEU A 871 5.95 -26.37 16.89
CA LEU A 871 4.50 -26.59 17.03
C LEU A 871 3.92 -26.20 18.40
N VAL A 872 4.78 -25.96 19.40
CA VAL A 872 4.40 -25.45 20.72
C VAL A 872 4.93 -24.02 20.97
N GLY A 873 5.53 -23.40 19.95
CA GLY A 873 6.02 -22.02 19.97
C GLY A 873 7.27 -21.78 20.83
N ILE A 874 8.14 -22.78 21.02
CA ILE A 874 9.38 -22.67 21.81
C ILE A 874 10.59 -22.41 20.89
N SER A 875 11.15 -21.21 21.00
CA SER A 875 12.38 -20.80 20.31
C SER A 875 13.61 -21.57 20.83
N HIS A 876 14.39 -22.12 19.90
CA HIS A 876 15.53 -23.00 20.14
C HIS A 876 16.56 -22.90 19.00
N SER A 877 17.72 -23.56 19.17
CA SER A 877 18.73 -23.75 18.11
C SER A 877 19.35 -25.14 18.19
N THR A 878 19.59 -25.75 17.03
CA THR A 878 20.27 -27.04 16.84
C THR A 878 21.76 -26.85 16.60
N PHE A 879 22.62 -27.71 17.15
CA PHE A 879 24.07 -27.71 16.91
C PHE A 879 24.60 -29.14 16.90
N SER A 880 25.72 -29.35 16.22
CA SER A 880 26.48 -30.61 16.26
C SER A 880 27.78 -30.40 17.05
N GLU A 881 28.31 -31.42 17.74
CA GLU A 881 29.71 -31.40 18.16
C GLU A 881 30.63 -31.55 16.94
N THR A 882 31.85 -31.01 17.01
CA THR A 882 32.84 -31.16 15.93
C THR A 882 33.73 -32.39 16.11
N ARG A 883 33.70 -33.01 17.29
CA ARG A 883 34.47 -34.20 17.63
C ARG A 883 33.56 -35.41 17.75
N LYS A 884 34.08 -36.56 17.31
CA LYS A 884 33.52 -37.88 17.58
C LYS A 884 33.45 -38.13 19.09
N ASN A 885 32.39 -38.79 19.53
CA ASN A 885 32.19 -39.12 20.95
C ASN A 885 33.29 -40.09 21.42
N ARG A 886 33.76 -39.95 22.67
CA ARG A 886 34.70 -40.90 23.28
C ARG A 886 34.04 -41.64 24.43
N TYR A 887 34.21 -42.96 24.48
CA TYR A 887 33.70 -43.81 25.55
C TYR A 887 34.79 -44.77 26.02
N LYS A 888 35.12 -44.73 27.33
CA LYS A 888 36.21 -45.51 27.95
C LYS A 888 37.53 -45.46 27.14
N GLY A 889 37.93 -44.25 26.71
CA GLY A 889 39.16 -44.03 25.94
C GLY A 889 39.11 -44.35 24.45
N LYS A 890 38.10 -45.09 23.96
CA LYS A 890 37.93 -45.37 22.52
C LYS A 890 37.05 -44.33 21.84
N GLU A 891 37.40 -43.97 20.61
CA GLU A 891 36.64 -43.01 19.79
C GLU A 891 35.50 -43.73 19.03
N SER A 892 34.30 -43.20 19.13
CA SER A 892 33.08 -43.70 18.49
C SER A 892 32.88 -43.04 17.13
N GLU A 893 32.23 -43.72 16.20
CA GLU A 893 31.81 -43.09 14.93
C GLU A 893 30.70 -42.05 15.11
N THR A 894 30.03 -42.01 16.27
CA THR A 894 28.91 -41.10 16.53
C THR A 894 29.37 -39.70 16.94
N ILE A 895 28.61 -38.69 16.50
CA ILE A 895 28.75 -37.29 16.90
C ILE A 895 27.49 -36.92 17.72
N SER A 896 27.68 -36.26 18.86
CA SER A 896 26.56 -35.74 19.66
C SER A 896 25.97 -34.50 19.01
N LYS A 897 24.64 -34.43 18.95
CA LYS A 897 23.88 -33.25 18.52
C LYS A 897 23.07 -32.69 19.68
N HIS A 898 22.83 -31.39 19.66
CA HIS A 898 22.30 -30.62 20.78
C HIS A 898 21.15 -29.71 20.33
N ILE A 899 20.10 -29.65 21.13
CA ILE A 899 19.10 -28.59 21.08
C ILE A 899 19.28 -27.71 22.31
N TYR A 900 19.54 -26.42 22.09
CA TYR A 900 19.54 -25.41 23.14
C TYR A 900 18.26 -24.58 23.06
N ILE A 901 17.52 -24.52 24.16
CA ILE A 901 16.32 -23.68 24.27
C ILE A 901 16.74 -22.22 24.46
N LYS A 902 16.26 -21.32 23.61
CA LYS A 902 16.47 -19.87 23.77
C LYS A 902 15.42 -19.26 24.70
N ASP A 903 14.18 -19.76 24.66
CA ASP A 903 13.07 -19.28 25.49
C ASP A 903 12.79 -20.18 26.69
N ALA A 904 13.68 -20.12 27.68
CA ALA A 904 13.61 -20.93 28.89
C ALA A 904 12.33 -20.70 29.73
N LEU A 905 11.71 -19.52 29.64
CA LEU A 905 10.45 -19.21 30.32
C LEU A 905 9.29 -19.98 29.68
N SER A 906 9.10 -19.87 28.36
CA SER A 906 8.08 -20.65 27.65
C SER A 906 8.29 -22.16 27.80
N PHE A 907 9.54 -22.63 27.84
CA PHE A 907 9.83 -24.04 28.12
C PHE A 907 9.44 -24.46 29.54
N ARG A 908 9.73 -23.64 30.56
CA ARG A 908 9.31 -23.90 31.94
C ARG A 908 7.80 -23.93 32.11
N GLU A 909 7.10 -22.99 31.46
CA GLU A 909 5.65 -22.81 31.59
C GLU A 909 4.85 -23.86 30.81
N LYS A 910 5.37 -24.33 29.66
CA LYS A 910 4.68 -25.32 28.81
C LYS A 910 5.17 -26.76 29.01
N VAL A 911 6.49 -26.95 29.08
CA VAL A 911 7.15 -28.26 29.03
C VAL A 911 7.64 -28.67 30.42
N GLY A 912 8.77 -28.14 30.90
CA GLY A 912 9.37 -28.51 32.18
C GLY A 912 10.01 -29.90 32.20
N PHE A 913 10.16 -30.49 33.39
CA PHE A 913 10.68 -31.84 33.61
C PHE A 913 9.78 -32.64 34.57
N VAL A 914 9.82 -33.96 34.46
CA VAL A 914 9.22 -34.93 35.40
C VAL A 914 10.07 -35.01 36.68
N ILE A 915 11.40 -35.03 36.55
CA ILE A 915 12.36 -35.20 37.65
C ILE A 915 12.53 -33.90 38.44
N ASN A 916 12.29 -33.95 39.76
CA ASN A 916 12.30 -32.81 40.68
C ASN A 916 13.64 -32.06 40.62
N ARG A 917 14.76 -32.77 40.75
CA ARG A 917 16.11 -32.17 40.67
C ARG A 917 16.36 -31.38 39.38
N LYS A 918 15.76 -31.78 38.24
CA LYS A 918 15.83 -31.02 36.97
C LYS A 918 14.83 -29.85 36.97
N GLN A 919 13.63 -30.05 37.52
CA GLN A 919 12.56 -29.06 37.62
C GLN A 919 12.87 -27.93 38.63
N GLU A 920 13.51 -28.21 39.75
CA GLU A 920 14.03 -27.23 40.73
C GLU A 920 15.12 -26.36 40.10
N ARG A 921 16.08 -26.98 39.42
CA ARG A 921 17.09 -26.22 38.65
C ARG A 921 16.47 -25.35 37.56
N LEU A 922 15.33 -25.76 37.01
CA LEU A 922 14.54 -24.97 36.06
C LEU A 922 13.70 -23.87 36.76
N SER A 923 13.29 -24.05 38.01
CA SER A 923 12.52 -23.03 38.76
C SER A 923 13.36 -21.79 39.04
N LEU A 924 14.68 -21.96 39.21
CA LEU A 924 15.68 -20.89 39.31
C LEU A 924 15.78 -19.99 38.04
N VAL A 925 15.09 -20.31 36.95
CA VAL A 925 14.84 -19.37 35.83
C VAL A 925 13.96 -18.22 36.35
N SER A 926 14.57 -17.10 36.74
CA SER A 926 13.81 -15.95 37.24
C SER A 926 12.88 -15.35 36.16
N LYS A 927 11.74 -14.77 36.58
CA LYS A 927 10.84 -14.01 35.68
C LYS A 927 11.57 -12.85 34.97
N ASN A 928 12.61 -12.31 35.61
CA ASN A 928 13.49 -11.24 35.09
C ASN A 928 14.75 -11.78 34.37
N SER A 929 14.84 -13.09 34.11
CA SER A 929 15.99 -13.67 33.42
C SER A 929 16.14 -13.03 32.03
N THR A 930 17.31 -12.42 31.79
CA THR A 930 17.47 -11.38 30.76
C THR A 930 17.29 -11.93 29.33
N HIS A 931 16.09 -11.79 28.77
CA HIS A 931 15.84 -12.06 27.36
C HIS A 931 16.61 -11.07 26.48
N ARG A 932 17.62 -11.56 25.75
CA ARG A 932 18.23 -10.82 24.64
C ARG A 932 17.22 -10.70 23.49
N ARG A 933 16.41 -9.63 23.50
CA ARG A 933 15.63 -9.14 22.35
C ARG A 933 14.76 -10.20 21.61
N THR A 934 14.28 -11.25 22.28
CA THR A 934 13.24 -12.11 21.70
C THR A 934 11.94 -11.31 21.62
N ILE A 935 11.42 -11.15 20.40
CA ILE A 935 10.27 -10.28 20.15
C ILE A 935 9.00 -11.07 20.51
N LYS A 936 8.62 -11.03 21.80
CA LYS A 936 7.62 -11.93 22.40
C LYS A 936 6.30 -11.99 21.62
N ASN A 937 5.84 -10.85 21.09
CA ASN A 937 4.51 -10.70 20.49
C ASN A 937 4.41 -11.29 19.07
N TYR A 938 5.50 -11.73 18.45
CA TYR A 938 5.54 -12.23 17.07
C TYR A 938 5.84 -13.73 17.00
N ASP A 939 5.53 -14.33 15.86
CA ASP A 939 5.62 -15.79 15.65
C ASP A 939 6.88 -16.20 14.88
N PHE A 940 7.82 -15.25 14.78
CA PHE A 940 9.17 -15.46 14.28
C PHE A 940 10.24 -15.22 15.36
N ASP A 941 11.44 -15.72 15.10
CA ASP A 941 12.64 -15.58 15.93
C ASP A 941 13.76 -14.87 15.15
N LEU A 942 14.79 -14.44 15.88
CA LEU A 942 15.98 -13.79 15.36
C LEU A 942 17.17 -14.75 15.41
N SER A 943 17.52 -15.33 14.27
CA SER A 943 18.69 -16.21 14.17
C SER A 943 19.91 -15.44 13.67
N LYS A 944 20.99 -15.46 14.47
CA LYS A 944 22.25 -14.83 14.11
C LYS A 944 22.97 -15.68 13.06
N VAL A 945 23.49 -15.06 12.01
CA VAL A 945 24.35 -15.77 11.05
C VAL A 945 25.78 -15.88 11.58
N ILE A 946 26.35 -17.07 11.41
CA ILE A 946 27.69 -17.46 11.90
C ILE A 946 28.70 -17.43 10.76
N LYS A 947 28.39 -18.10 9.64
CA LYS A 947 29.26 -18.24 8.47
C LYS A 947 28.42 -18.13 7.21
N ILE A 948 29.04 -17.63 6.14
CA ILE A 948 28.49 -17.66 4.78
C ILE A 948 29.62 -18.12 3.88
N GLU A 949 29.35 -19.07 3.00
CA GLU A 949 30.33 -19.56 2.03
C GLU A 949 29.68 -19.79 0.65
N PRO A 950 30.39 -19.49 -0.46
CA PRO A 950 29.96 -19.93 -1.77
C PRO A 950 30.06 -21.46 -1.87
N ILE A 951 29.12 -22.08 -2.57
CA ILE A 951 29.11 -23.52 -2.85
C ILE A 951 28.99 -23.76 -4.36
N GLU A 952 29.68 -24.78 -4.87
CA GLU A 952 29.45 -25.23 -6.24
C GLU A 952 28.15 -26.02 -6.30
N TYR A 953 27.21 -25.55 -7.13
CA TYR A 953 25.90 -26.18 -7.30
C TYR A 953 25.50 -26.13 -8.77
N ARG A 954 25.43 -27.29 -9.42
CA ARG A 954 24.97 -27.44 -10.80
C ARG A 954 23.63 -28.18 -10.77
N GLY A 955 22.53 -27.44 -10.77
CA GLY A 955 21.20 -28.00 -10.68
C GLY A 955 20.09 -26.98 -10.85
N ASP A 956 18.85 -27.44 -10.67
CA ASP A 956 17.68 -26.57 -10.76
C ASP A 956 17.48 -25.75 -9.49
N VAL A 957 17.03 -24.51 -9.67
CA VAL A 957 16.55 -23.60 -8.63
C VAL A 957 15.04 -23.44 -8.78
N TYR A 958 14.39 -23.05 -7.69
CA TYR A 958 12.96 -23.04 -7.52
C TYR A 958 12.52 -21.64 -7.04
N ASP A 959 11.30 -21.27 -7.40
CA ASP A 959 10.62 -20.06 -6.93
C ASP A 959 9.19 -20.41 -6.52
N LEU A 960 8.72 -19.76 -5.46
CA LEU A 960 7.41 -19.98 -4.88
C LEU A 960 6.64 -18.66 -4.82
N GLU A 961 5.37 -18.69 -5.25
CA GLU A 961 4.50 -17.51 -5.27
C GLU A 961 3.21 -17.78 -4.49
N ILE A 962 2.99 -17.06 -3.38
CA ILE A 962 1.98 -17.35 -2.36
C ILE A 962 0.88 -16.28 -2.36
N GLU A 963 -0.37 -16.68 -2.13
CA GLU A 963 -1.51 -15.79 -1.79
C GLU A 963 -1.06 -14.55 -0.97
N ASP A 964 -1.39 -13.35 -1.48
CA ASP A 964 -1.20 -12.04 -0.84
C ASP A 964 0.23 -11.60 -0.46
N THR A 965 1.26 -12.40 -0.70
CA THR A 965 2.64 -12.07 -0.33
C THR A 965 3.70 -12.74 -1.19
N HIS A 966 4.77 -12.02 -1.49
CA HIS A 966 5.95 -12.58 -2.17
C HIS A 966 6.92 -13.27 -1.20
N ARG A 967 6.53 -13.52 0.05
CA ARG A 967 7.40 -14.06 1.11
C ARG A 967 6.99 -15.47 1.53
N PHE A 968 7.95 -16.36 1.80
CA PHE A 968 7.74 -17.71 2.34
C PHE A 968 8.85 -18.13 3.29
N PHE A 969 8.60 -19.13 4.14
CA PHE A 969 9.66 -19.77 4.92
C PHE A 969 10.30 -20.95 4.16
N ALA A 970 11.62 -20.87 4.03
CA ALA A 970 12.54 -21.77 3.32
C ALA A 970 13.68 -22.19 4.27
N ASN A 971 13.91 -23.48 4.54
CA ASN A 971 14.77 -23.97 5.63
C ASN A 971 14.55 -23.21 6.96
N ASN A 972 13.29 -22.96 7.31
CA ASN A 972 12.85 -22.14 8.45
C ASN A 972 13.21 -20.64 8.37
N VAL A 973 13.59 -20.08 7.21
CA VAL A 973 14.03 -18.68 6.99
C VAL A 973 13.12 -17.94 5.99
N LEU A 974 12.79 -16.66 6.21
CA LEU A 974 11.84 -15.88 5.38
C LEU A 974 12.51 -15.19 4.15
N VAL A 975 11.85 -15.14 2.97
CA VAL A 975 12.41 -14.64 1.65
C VAL A 975 11.50 -13.70 0.80
N HIS A 976 11.83 -13.22 -0.45
CA HIS A 976 11.04 -12.24 -1.29
C HIS A 976 11.24 -12.18 -2.86
N ASN A 977 10.22 -11.83 -3.70
CA ASN A 977 10.19 -11.86 -5.22
C ASN A 977 10.02 -10.50 -6.02
N THR A 978 9.71 -10.52 -7.35
CA THR A 978 10.69 -10.07 -8.40
C THR A 978 10.26 -9.46 -9.84
N ASP A 979 10.21 -8.10 -10.14
CA ASP A 979 9.63 -7.39 -11.39
C ASP A 979 10.45 -6.65 -12.55
N SER A 980 11.00 -5.42 -12.48
CA SER A 980 11.08 -4.43 -13.63
C SER A 980 12.38 -4.37 -14.49
N ILE A 981 12.35 -4.19 -15.82
CA ILE A 981 13.47 -4.70 -16.65
C ILE A 981 14.55 -3.66 -17.02
N PHE A 982 15.76 -3.89 -16.51
CA PHE A 982 16.99 -3.13 -16.79
C PHE A 982 17.97 -3.99 -17.57
N VAL A 983 18.56 -3.45 -18.63
CA VAL A 983 19.38 -4.20 -19.59
C VAL A 983 20.72 -3.50 -19.83
N ASN A 984 21.80 -4.27 -19.70
CA ASN A 984 23.15 -3.87 -20.05
C ASN A 984 23.49 -4.38 -21.46
N THR A 985 23.71 -3.47 -22.41
CA THR A 985 24.11 -3.79 -23.78
C THR A 985 25.61 -4.00 -23.94
N LYS A 986 26.42 -3.55 -22.98
CA LYS A 986 27.89 -3.52 -23.03
C LYS A 986 28.45 -2.75 -24.26
N LYS A 987 27.69 -1.80 -24.80
CA LYS A 987 28.12 -0.90 -25.88
C LYS A 987 28.65 0.42 -25.32
N ASP A 988 29.71 0.98 -25.90
CA ASP A 988 30.26 2.27 -25.51
C ASP A 988 29.55 3.47 -26.16
N SER A 989 29.06 3.34 -27.41
CA SER A 989 28.20 4.35 -28.03
C SER A 989 26.80 4.36 -27.40
N THR A 990 26.31 5.55 -27.07
CA THR A 990 24.94 5.75 -26.56
C THR A 990 23.93 5.55 -27.70
N GLU A 991 24.26 6.02 -28.89
CA GLU A 991 23.45 5.96 -30.11
C GLU A 991 23.20 4.50 -30.53
N GLU A 992 24.25 3.66 -30.52
CA GLU A 992 24.14 2.23 -30.81
C GLU A 992 23.28 1.53 -29.74
N ALA A 993 23.50 1.84 -28.46
CA ALA A 993 22.71 1.28 -27.37
C ALA A 993 21.22 1.68 -27.45
N GLU A 994 20.91 2.94 -27.81
CA GLU A 994 19.54 3.39 -28.05
C GLU A 994 18.88 2.67 -29.24
N GLN A 995 19.63 2.43 -30.31
CA GLN A 995 19.10 1.72 -31.48
C GLN A 995 18.74 0.27 -31.11
N ILE A 996 19.64 -0.44 -30.43
CA ILE A 996 19.37 -1.76 -29.83
C ILE A 996 18.13 -1.71 -28.94
N GLY A 997 17.95 -0.66 -28.13
CA GLY A 997 16.76 -0.45 -27.31
C GLY A 997 15.47 -0.37 -28.12
N LYS A 998 15.46 0.45 -29.16
CA LYS A 998 14.32 0.63 -30.08
C LYS A 998 13.96 -0.70 -30.78
N ASP A 999 14.96 -1.46 -31.21
CA ASP A 999 14.76 -2.72 -31.92
C ASP A 999 14.22 -3.83 -31.00
N ILE A 1000 14.78 -4.01 -29.80
CA ILE A 1000 14.26 -4.93 -28.78
C ILE A 1000 12.79 -4.62 -28.44
N ALA A 1001 12.46 -3.34 -28.25
CA ALA A 1001 11.10 -2.91 -27.92
C ALA A 1001 10.10 -3.22 -29.04
N LYS A 1002 10.49 -2.95 -30.30
CA LYS A 1002 9.69 -3.22 -31.51
C LYS A 1002 9.44 -4.72 -31.69
N GLU A 1003 10.49 -5.54 -31.59
CA GLU A 1003 10.40 -6.99 -31.79
C GLU A 1003 9.59 -7.69 -30.70
N ILE A 1004 9.77 -7.33 -29.42
CA ILE A 1004 9.00 -7.96 -28.32
C ILE A 1004 7.53 -7.54 -28.38
N THR A 1005 7.24 -6.29 -28.79
CA THR A 1005 5.85 -5.84 -29.03
C THR A 1005 5.21 -6.61 -30.19
N ALA A 1006 5.94 -6.81 -31.30
CA ALA A 1006 5.47 -7.62 -32.42
C ALA A 1006 5.23 -9.10 -32.02
N PHE A 1007 6.12 -9.68 -31.22
CA PHE A 1007 5.91 -11.01 -30.63
C PHE A 1007 4.62 -11.07 -29.79
N TYR A 1008 4.35 -10.07 -28.94
CA TYR A 1008 3.10 -10.05 -28.17
C TYR A 1008 1.85 -9.91 -29.03
N GLN A 1009 1.91 -9.19 -30.15
CA GLN A 1009 0.79 -9.16 -31.10
C GLN A 1009 0.47 -10.57 -31.64
N GLN A 1010 1.48 -11.35 -32.02
CA GLN A 1010 1.31 -12.71 -32.53
C GLN A 1010 0.89 -13.70 -31.43
N PHE A 1011 1.57 -13.67 -30.28
CA PHE A 1011 1.35 -14.59 -29.17
C PHE A 1011 -0.06 -14.49 -28.58
N VAL A 1012 -0.57 -13.27 -28.38
CA VAL A 1012 -1.92 -13.09 -27.82
C VAL A 1012 -3.00 -13.47 -28.86
N GLU A 1013 -2.78 -13.20 -30.15
CA GLU A 1013 -3.71 -13.61 -31.20
C GLU A 1013 -3.80 -15.14 -31.28
N GLN A 1014 -2.67 -15.85 -31.21
CA GLN A 1014 -2.63 -17.31 -31.27
C GLN A 1014 -3.20 -17.98 -30.01
N GLU A 1015 -2.68 -17.63 -28.82
CA GLU A 1015 -3.04 -18.30 -27.56
C GLU A 1015 -4.40 -17.85 -27.00
N TYR A 1016 -4.78 -16.59 -27.24
CA TYR A 1016 -5.96 -15.99 -26.64
C TYR A 1016 -7.00 -15.53 -27.66
N GLN A 1017 -6.76 -15.57 -28.98
CA GLN A 1017 -7.70 -15.06 -30.02
C GLN A 1017 -8.18 -13.64 -29.67
N ARG A 1018 -7.21 -12.79 -29.35
CA ARG A 1018 -7.41 -11.39 -28.95
C ARG A 1018 -6.28 -10.55 -29.50
N LYS A 1019 -6.64 -9.35 -29.96
CA LYS A 1019 -5.67 -8.28 -30.24
C LYS A 1019 -4.89 -7.93 -28.97
N SER A 1020 -3.56 -7.98 -29.05
CA SER A 1020 -2.68 -7.45 -28.02
C SER A 1020 -2.77 -5.93 -27.93
N TYR A 1021 -2.77 -5.41 -26.70
CA TYR A 1021 -2.49 -4.00 -26.41
C TYR A 1021 -1.24 -3.84 -25.54
N LEU A 1022 -0.43 -4.90 -25.42
CA LEU A 1022 0.86 -4.88 -24.74
C LEU A 1022 1.91 -4.25 -25.64
N GLU A 1023 2.33 -3.03 -25.28
CA GLU A 1023 3.39 -2.28 -25.94
C GLU A 1023 4.58 -2.18 -24.97
N LEU A 1024 5.69 -2.87 -25.28
CA LEU A 1024 6.95 -2.68 -24.56
C LEU A 1024 7.62 -1.42 -25.10
N GLN A 1025 7.92 -0.46 -24.22
CA GLN A 1025 8.61 0.76 -24.59
C GLN A 1025 10.05 0.71 -24.11
N PHE A 1026 10.97 1.03 -25.01
CA PHE A 1026 12.27 1.56 -24.63
C PHE A 1026 12.04 2.95 -24.04
N GLU A 1027 12.25 3.11 -22.73
CA GLU A 1027 11.91 4.35 -22.01
C GLU A 1027 13.02 5.41 -22.14
N LYS A 1028 14.27 4.98 -21.97
CA LYS A 1028 15.48 5.82 -21.93
C LYS A 1028 16.76 4.97 -21.84
N THR A 1029 17.87 5.57 -22.25
CA THR A 1029 19.23 5.13 -21.89
C THR A 1029 19.76 6.00 -20.74
N TYR A 1030 20.33 5.36 -19.72
CA TYR A 1030 21.23 6.04 -18.79
C TYR A 1030 22.66 5.97 -19.32
N VAL A 1031 23.23 7.10 -19.74
CA VAL A 1031 24.60 7.21 -20.30
C VAL A 1031 25.62 6.76 -19.25
N LYS A 1032 25.46 7.26 -18.03
CA LYS A 1032 26.07 6.73 -16.81
C LYS A 1032 24.96 6.32 -15.86
N PHE A 1033 25.06 5.15 -15.23
CA PHE A 1033 24.06 4.63 -14.30
C PHE A 1033 24.75 4.12 -13.03
N LEU A 1034 24.46 4.74 -11.90
CA LEU A 1034 24.83 4.20 -10.59
C LEU A 1034 23.63 3.45 -10.05
N LEU A 1035 23.82 2.14 -9.86
CA LEU A 1035 23.02 1.42 -8.90
C LEU A 1035 23.84 1.18 -7.62
N PRO A 1036 23.59 1.95 -6.55
CA PRO A 1036 24.38 1.88 -5.33
C PRO A 1036 24.18 0.55 -4.62
N ARG A 1037 25.20 0.16 -3.86
CA ARG A 1037 25.06 -0.91 -2.87
C ARG A 1037 24.08 -0.48 -1.78
N VAL A 1038 23.37 -1.41 -1.16
CA VAL A 1038 22.58 -1.07 0.02
C VAL A 1038 23.55 -0.74 1.17
N ARG A 1039 23.19 0.21 2.04
CA ARG A 1039 24.14 0.75 3.03
C ARG A 1039 24.77 -0.34 3.91
N GLY A 1040 26.09 -0.49 3.80
CA GLY A 1040 26.86 -1.55 4.44
C GLY A 1040 26.54 -2.92 3.84
N SER A 1041 26.75 -3.12 2.53
CA SER A 1041 26.37 -4.33 1.79
C SER A 1041 27.08 -4.40 0.43
N GLU A 1042 27.04 -5.55 -0.25
CA GLU A 1042 27.61 -5.73 -1.60
C GLU A 1042 26.57 -5.83 -2.72
N LYS A 1043 25.30 -5.49 -2.44
CA LYS A 1043 24.18 -5.78 -3.33
C LYS A 1043 23.42 -4.54 -3.72
N GLY A 1044 22.86 -4.59 -4.92
CA GLY A 1044 22.17 -3.46 -5.48
C GLY A 1044 20.91 -3.08 -4.70
N ALA A 1045 20.72 -1.78 -4.55
CA ALA A 1045 19.54 -1.23 -3.89
C ALA A 1045 18.32 -1.21 -4.82
N LYS A 1046 17.33 -2.05 -4.51
CA LYS A 1046 16.03 -2.08 -5.21
C LYS A 1046 15.33 -0.71 -5.11
N LYS A 1047 14.81 -0.23 -6.24
CA LYS A 1047 14.14 1.09 -6.38
C LYS A 1047 14.97 2.27 -5.86
N ARG A 1048 16.31 2.16 -5.88
CA ARG A 1048 17.24 3.23 -5.51
C ARG A 1048 18.40 3.27 -6.48
N TYR A 1049 18.43 4.27 -7.35
CA TYR A 1049 19.48 4.45 -8.35
C TYR A 1049 19.60 5.92 -8.78
N ALA A 1050 20.72 6.24 -9.40
CA ALA A 1050 20.99 7.50 -10.06
C ALA A 1050 21.51 7.26 -11.48
N GLY A 1051 21.38 8.24 -12.36
CA GLY A 1051 22.06 8.19 -13.65
C GLY A 1051 21.97 9.51 -14.41
N ILE A 1052 22.82 9.65 -15.41
CA ILE A 1052 22.78 10.74 -16.39
C ILE A 1052 21.84 10.35 -17.52
N LEU A 1053 20.92 11.25 -17.85
CA LEU A 1053 20.11 11.23 -19.06
C LEU A 1053 20.55 12.41 -19.94
N MET A 1054 20.56 12.21 -21.26
CA MET A 1054 20.68 13.34 -22.20
C MET A 1054 19.31 14.01 -22.37
N LYS A 1055 19.29 15.34 -22.30
CA LYS A 1055 18.11 16.17 -22.58
C LYS A 1055 18.55 17.40 -23.38
N GLU A 1056 18.00 17.57 -24.58
CA GLU A 1056 18.27 18.76 -25.42
C GLU A 1056 19.79 19.00 -25.63
N GLY A 1057 20.55 17.91 -25.80
CA GLY A 1057 22.02 17.95 -25.95
C GLY A 1057 22.81 18.19 -24.66
N LYS A 1058 22.15 18.32 -23.50
CA LYS A 1058 22.79 18.54 -22.19
C LYS A 1058 22.60 17.34 -21.26
N GLU A 1059 23.57 17.11 -20.40
CA GLU A 1059 23.46 16.10 -19.34
C GLU A 1059 22.49 16.56 -18.24
N ALA A 1060 21.64 15.64 -17.78
CA ALA A 1060 20.73 15.88 -16.67
C ALA A 1060 20.73 14.69 -15.71
N LEU A 1061 21.03 14.94 -14.43
CA LEU A 1061 20.95 13.90 -13.40
C LEU A 1061 19.50 13.51 -13.10
N ASN A 1062 19.30 12.21 -12.99
CA ASN A 1062 18.05 11.59 -12.58
C ASN A 1062 18.28 10.72 -11.35
N PHE A 1063 17.36 10.81 -10.39
CA PHE A 1063 17.44 10.08 -9.12
C PHE A 1063 16.10 9.40 -8.84
N VAL A 1064 16.14 8.13 -8.45
CA VAL A 1064 14.95 7.37 -8.03
C VAL A 1064 15.21 6.79 -6.64
N GLY A 1065 14.31 7.07 -5.69
CA GLY A 1065 14.31 6.50 -4.33
C GLY A 1065 15.48 6.86 -3.41
N LEU A 1066 16.50 7.55 -3.91
CA LEU A 1066 17.65 8.07 -3.17
C LEU A 1066 17.26 9.19 -2.20
N GLU A 1067 18.16 9.52 -1.29
CA GLU A 1067 17.98 10.51 -0.24
C GLU A 1067 17.70 11.92 -0.79
N VAL A 1068 18.30 12.28 -1.93
CA VAL A 1068 18.08 13.55 -2.63
C VAL A 1068 16.61 13.84 -2.94
N VAL A 1069 15.83 12.82 -3.34
CA VAL A 1069 14.38 12.96 -3.64
C VAL A 1069 13.47 12.75 -2.42
N ARG A 1070 14.03 12.55 -1.22
CA ARG A 1070 13.26 12.35 0.01
C ARG A 1070 13.04 13.66 0.76
N ARG A 1071 11.84 13.85 1.32
CA ARG A 1071 11.53 15.03 2.15
C ARG A 1071 12.06 14.94 3.57
N ASP A 1072 12.28 13.73 4.09
CA ASP A 1072 12.75 13.50 5.46
C ASP A 1072 14.28 13.57 5.64
N TRP A 1073 14.98 14.10 4.62
CA TRP A 1073 16.42 14.38 4.61
C TRP A 1073 16.65 15.89 4.41
N THR A 1074 17.68 16.42 5.09
CA THR A 1074 18.06 17.84 5.10
C THR A 1074 18.45 18.36 3.72
N ALA A 1075 18.38 19.67 3.49
CA ALA A 1075 18.85 20.28 2.24
C ALA A 1075 20.37 20.05 2.04
N LEU A 1076 21.14 20.05 3.13
CA LEU A 1076 22.57 19.71 3.15
C LEU A 1076 22.82 18.35 2.49
N ALA A 1077 22.10 17.31 2.93
CA ALA A 1077 22.26 15.96 2.40
C ALA A 1077 21.96 15.88 0.89
N LYS A 1078 21.00 16.68 0.42
CA LYS A 1078 20.61 16.73 -1.00
C LYS A 1078 21.71 17.37 -1.83
N LYS A 1079 22.19 18.54 -1.42
CA LYS A 1079 23.32 19.25 -2.04
C LYS A 1079 24.54 18.31 -2.15
N PHE A 1080 24.89 17.68 -1.03
CA PHE A 1080 26.01 16.74 -0.98
C PHE A 1080 25.83 15.53 -1.90
N GLN A 1081 24.66 14.87 -1.91
CA GLN A 1081 24.43 13.70 -2.77
C GLN A 1081 24.49 14.07 -4.27
N THR A 1082 23.96 15.24 -4.65
CA THR A 1082 23.97 15.69 -6.05
C THR A 1082 25.40 15.95 -6.54
N GLU A 1083 26.15 16.83 -5.88
CA GLU A 1083 27.51 17.21 -6.27
C GLU A 1083 28.49 16.03 -6.21
N LEU A 1084 28.30 15.13 -5.23
CA LEU A 1084 29.04 13.87 -5.16
C LEU A 1084 28.79 13.00 -6.40
N LEU A 1085 27.53 12.86 -6.84
CA LEU A 1085 27.16 12.04 -7.99
C LEU A 1085 27.54 12.67 -9.33
N GLU A 1086 27.48 14.00 -9.46
CA GLU A 1086 28.05 14.72 -10.60
C GLU A 1086 29.52 14.37 -10.79
N ARG A 1087 30.31 14.43 -9.70
CA ARG A 1087 31.75 14.12 -9.71
C ARG A 1087 32.04 12.66 -10.05
N VAL A 1088 31.25 11.73 -9.50
CA VAL A 1088 31.34 10.29 -9.81
C VAL A 1088 31.13 10.01 -11.29
N PHE A 1089 30.08 10.57 -11.89
CA PHE A 1089 29.74 10.26 -13.27
C PHE A 1089 30.64 10.95 -14.31
N HIS A 1090 31.16 12.14 -13.97
CA HIS A 1090 32.13 12.90 -14.77
C HIS A 1090 33.60 12.51 -14.51
N GLU A 1091 33.86 11.51 -13.66
CA GLU A 1091 35.24 11.09 -13.34
C GLU A 1091 36.11 12.27 -12.83
N LYS A 1092 35.57 13.03 -11.87
CA LYS A 1092 36.23 14.15 -11.17
C LYS A 1092 36.57 13.76 -9.73
N ASP A 1093 37.50 14.50 -9.08
CA ASP A 1093 37.84 14.20 -7.68
C ASP A 1093 36.63 14.30 -6.75
N VAL A 1094 36.41 13.18 -6.06
CA VAL A 1094 35.41 12.97 -5.01
C VAL A 1094 36.03 13.20 -3.62
N THR A 1095 37.29 12.86 -3.41
CA THR A 1095 37.87 12.79 -2.05
C THR A 1095 38.16 14.16 -1.44
N GLY A 1096 38.75 15.09 -2.19
CA GLY A 1096 38.92 16.47 -1.76
C GLY A 1096 37.58 17.13 -1.47
N TYR A 1097 36.63 16.97 -2.39
CA TYR A 1097 35.26 17.46 -2.22
C TYR A 1097 34.62 17.02 -0.89
N VAL A 1098 34.70 15.73 -0.51
CA VAL A 1098 34.14 15.27 0.77
C VAL A 1098 34.86 15.91 1.96
N ARG A 1099 36.20 16.05 1.94
CA ARG A 1099 36.95 16.70 3.03
C ARG A 1099 36.55 18.16 3.20
N ASP A 1100 36.48 18.91 2.11
CA ASP A 1100 36.20 20.34 2.16
C ASP A 1100 34.75 20.61 2.53
N PHE A 1101 33.80 19.80 2.06
CA PHE A 1101 32.40 19.88 2.50
C PHE A 1101 32.24 19.67 4.02
N ILE A 1102 33.05 18.80 4.64
CA ILE A 1102 33.07 18.62 6.10
C ILE A 1102 33.63 19.85 6.82
N LYS A 1103 34.69 20.48 6.29
CA LYS A 1103 35.26 21.71 6.87
C LYS A 1103 34.22 22.82 6.88
N GLU A 1104 33.49 23.00 5.78
CA GLU A 1104 32.45 24.02 5.66
C GLU A 1104 31.25 23.77 6.59
N ILE A 1105 30.83 22.52 6.81
CA ILE A 1105 29.83 22.22 7.86
C ILE A 1105 30.33 22.66 9.24
N LYS A 1106 31.60 22.38 9.58
CA LYS A 1106 32.16 22.72 10.90
C LYS A 1106 32.36 24.22 11.13
N LYS A 1107 32.43 25.01 10.05
CA LYS A 1107 32.47 26.48 10.09
C LYS A 1107 31.10 27.14 10.24
N GLY A 1108 30.00 26.37 10.14
CA GLY A 1108 28.64 26.90 10.09
C GLY A 1108 28.20 27.42 8.71
N THR A 1109 28.99 27.19 7.66
CA THR A 1109 28.73 27.69 6.29
C THR A 1109 27.40 27.18 5.69
N TYR A 1110 26.78 26.16 6.31
CA TYR A 1110 25.57 25.51 5.80
C TYR A 1110 24.42 25.42 6.81
N ASP A 1111 24.39 26.23 7.87
CA ASP A 1111 23.38 26.15 8.95
C ASP A 1111 21.94 26.13 8.45
N ASP A 1112 21.60 26.99 7.50
CA ASP A 1112 20.26 27.09 6.90
C ASP A 1112 19.83 25.80 6.17
N LEU A 1113 20.79 24.96 5.77
CA LEU A 1113 20.56 23.70 5.08
C LEU A 1113 20.32 22.52 6.03
N LEU A 1114 20.46 22.71 7.35
CA LEU A 1114 20.41 21.67 8.39
C LEU A 1114 18.99 21.38 8.93
N VAL A 1115 17.97 22.08 8.46
CA VAL A 1115 16.57 21.87 8.89
C VAL A 1115 16.05 20.49 8.47
N TYR A 1116 15.58 19.70 9.44
CA TYR A 1116 14.77 18.51 9.17
C TYR A 1116 13.29 18.90 9.03
N ARG A 1117 12.58 18.29 8.08
CA ARG A 1117 11.15 18.50 7.83
C ARG A 1117 10.41 17.18 7.89
N LYS A 1118 9.36 17.06 8.72
CA LYS A 1118 8.64 15.79 8.87
C LYS A 1118 7.18 15.96 9.29
N SER A 1119 6.29 15.27 8.57
CA SER A 1119 4.86 15.32 8.83
C SER A 1119 4.45 14.53 10.08
N LEU A 1120 3.58 15.14 10.89
CA LEU A 1120 2.69 14.43 11.80
C LEU A 1120 1.70 13.56 10.98
N ARG A 1121 1.17 12.51 11.60
CA ARG A 1121 0.24 11.54 10.97
C ARG A 1121 -1.03 11.29 11.79
N LYS A 1122 -1.19 12.04 12.87
CA LYS A 1122 -2.25 12.01 13.89
C LYS A 1122 -1.98 13.15 14.89
N GLY A 1123 -2.89 13.40 15.84
CA GLY A 1123 -2.70 14.43 16.86
C GLY A 1123 -1.46 14.18 17.73
N VAL A 1124 -0.82 15.23 18.24
CA VAL A 1124 0.39 15.11 19.09
C VAL A 1124 0.12 14.37 20.40
N ALA A 1125 -1.12 14.44 20.91
CA ALA A 1125 -1.62 13.67 22.04
C ALA A 1125 -1.61 12.15 21.76
N ASP A 1126 -1.98 11.73 20.54
CA ASP A 1126 -2.08 10.31 20.16
C ASP A 1126 -0.72 9.60 20.11
N TYR A 1127 0.41 10.31 20.17
CA TYR A 1127 1.76 9.75 20.22
C TYR A 1127 2.13 9.34 21.66
N THR A 1128 1.47 8.28 22.14
CA THR A 1128 1.60 7.76 23.51
C THR A 1128 2.76 6.77 23.71
N LYS A 1129 3.03 5.88 22.74
CA LYS A 1129 4.00 4.77 22.90
C LYS A 1129 5.47 5.13 22.67
N THR A 1130 5.73 6.04 21.75
CA THR A 1130 7.07 6.57 21.43
C THR A 1130 6.92 8.02 20.97
N THR A 1131 7.93 8.86 21.24
CA THR A 1131 7.93 10.27 20.84
C THR A 1131 9.10 10.51 19.87
N PRO A 1132 8.85 10.41 18.55
CA PRO A 1132 9.84 10.71 17.51
C PRO A 1132 10.41 12.14 17.61
N PRO A 1133 11.58 12.43 17.00
CA PRO A 1133 12.22 13.75 17.09
C PRO A 1133 11.31 14.93 16.69
N HIS A 1134 10.66 14.85 15.53
CA HIS A 1134 9.65 15.83 15.10
C HIS A 1134 8.48 16.01 16.09
N VAL A 1135 8.04 14.96 16.79
CA VAL A 1135 6.99 15.09 17.82
C VAL A 1135 7.54 15.71 19.12
N LYS A 1136 8.81 15.45 19.46
CA LYS A 1136 9.48 16.15 20.56
C LYS A 1136 9.64 17.65 20.28
N ALA A 1137 10.01 18.01 19.04
CA ALA A 1137 10.07 19.39 18.60
C ALA A 1137 8.68 20.04 18.63
N ALA A 1138 7.64 19.36 18.10
CA ALA A 1138 6.26 19.84 18.13
C ALA A 1138 5.75 20.11 19.56
N ARG A 1139 6.09 19.26 20.54
CA ARG A 1139 5.72 19.45 21.96
C ARG A 1139 6.41 20.64 22.65
N LYS A 1140 7.43 21.26 22.05
CA LYS A 1140 8.02 22.51 22.53
C LYS A 1140 7.25 23.75 22.01
N LEU A 1141 6.32 23.57 21.07
CA LEU A 1141 5.46 24.62 20.53
C LEU A 1141 4.11 24.64 21.28
N GLU A 1142 3.58 25.84 21.50
CA GLU A 1142 2.24 26.03 22.07
C GLU A 1142 1.14 25.85 21.03
N LYS A 1143 1.42 26.27 19.78
CA LYS A 1143 0.56 26.10 18.60
C LYS A 1143 1.36 25.41 17.49
N ILE A 1144 0.72 24.54 16.73
CA ILE A 1144 1.34 23.78 15.64
C ILE A 1144 0.69 24.21 14.33
N ASP A 1145 1.43 24.94 13.49
CA ASP A 1145 0.93 25.44 12.22
C ASP A 1145 1.07 24.38 11.10
N GLY A 1146 0.06 23.53 11.02
CA GLY A 1146 -0.12 22.54 9.95
C GLY A 1146 0.62 21.21 10.17
N ASP A 1147 0.58 20.36 9.14
CA ASP A 1147 0.97 18.95 9.26
C ASP A 1147 2.48 18.71 9.46
N ILE A 1148 3.34 19.70 9.22
CA ILE A 1148 4.80 19.52 9.06
C ILE A 1148 5.57 20.27 10.13
N ILE A 1149 6.43 19.53 10.83
CA ILE A 1149 7.33 20.09 11.84
C ILE A 1149 8.71 20.28 11.23
N GLU A 1150 9.23 21.49 11.36
CA GLU A 1150 10.58 21.89 10.98
C GLU A 1150 11.43 22.01 12.25
N TYR A 1151 12.59 21.34 12.28
CA TYR A 1151 13.41 21.26 13.49
C TYR A 1151 14.89 21.05 13.20
N TYR A 1152 15.74 21.57 14.08
CA TYR A 1152 17.17 21.27 14.14
C TYR A 1152 17.45 20.12 15.10
N ILE A 1153 18.60 19.45 14.93
CA ILE A 1153 19.22 18.68 15.99
C ILE A 1153 20.31 19.54 16.63
N THR A 1154 20.08 19.89 17.89
CA THR A 1154 21.01 20.61 18.75
C THR A 1154 21.75 19.62 19.66
N THR A 1155 22.71 20.13 20.45
CA THR A 1155 23.36 19.37 21.53
C THR A 1155 22.35 18.72 22.50
N GLU A 1156 21.25 19.42 22.80
CA GLU A 1156 20.14 18.93 23.65
C GLU A 1156 19.05 18.19 22.86
N GLY A 1157 19.34 17.81 21.62
CA GLY A 1157 18.46 17.04 20.75
C GLY A 1157 17.50 17.91 19.91
N PRO A 1158 16.31 17.41 19.55
CA PRO A 1158 15.44 18.07 18.59
C PRO A 1158 14.80 19.34 19.17
N GLU A 1159 14.96 20.45 18.46
CA GLU A 1159 14.33 21.74 18.77
C GLU A 1159 13.61 22.28 17.54
N PRO A 1160 12.35 22.75 17.66
CA PRO A 1160 11.66 23.37 16.54
C PRO A 1160 12.41 24.65 16.14
N VAL A 1161 12.37 25.01 14.87
CA VAL A 1161 13.08 26.21 14.35
C VAL A 1161 12.71 27.46 15.16
N GLN A 1162 11.42 27.60 15.50
CA GLN A 1162 10.81 28.67 16.29
C GLN A 1162 11.46 28.91 17.67
N LYS A 1163 11.92 27.83 18.32
CA LYS A 1163 12.35 27.85 19.73
C LYS A 1163 13.68 27.11 19.92
N ARG A 1164 14.60 27.24 18.95
CA ARG A 1164 15.99 26.79 19.12
C ARG A 1164 16.68 27.65 20.18
N ARG A 1165 17.17 27.01 21.25
CA ARG A 1165 17.94 27.65 22.32
C ARG A 1165 19.37 27.12 22.39
N ASN A 1166 19.61 25.91 21.90
CA ASN A 1166 20.87 25.20 22.03
C ASN A 1166 21.70 25.22 20.73
N PRO A 1167 23.05 25.13 20.80
CA PRO A 1167 23.91 25.05 19.62
C PRO A 1167 23.60 23.84 18.72
N ILE A 1168 23.83 23.98 17.42
CA ILE A 1168 23.67 22.88 16.46
C ILE A 1168 24.71 21.78 16.71
N ASP A 1169 24.27 20.52 16.72
CA ASP A 1169 25.18 19.36 16.76
C ASP A 1169 25.70 19.08 15.33
N TYR A 1170 26.74 19.79 14.89
CA TYR A 1170 27.35 19.57 13.57
C TYR A 1170 27.82 18.13 13.34
N GLN A 1171 28.26 17.45 14.41
CA GLN A 1171 28.70 16.05 14.29
C GLN A 1171 27.53 15.13 13.97
N HIS A 1172 26.31 15.40 14.46
CA HIS A 1172 25.10 14.71 14.00
C HIS A 1172 24.92 14.80 12.49
N TYR A 1173 25.08 16.00 11.90
CA TYR A 1173 24.87 16.19 10.46
C TYR A 1173 25.95 15.50 9.64
N ILE A 1174 27.22 15.58 10.06
CA ILE A 1174 28.32 14.84 9.44
C ILE A 1174 28.03 13.32 9.47
N ASP A 1175 27.71 12.78 10.64
CA ASP A 1175 27.47 11.35 10.87
C ASP A 1175 26.21 10.78 10.20
N LYS A 1176 25.12 11.55 10.21
CA LYS A 1176 23.77 11.05 9.87
C LYS A 1176 23.27 11.59 8.54
N GLN A 1177 23.84 12.67 8.02
CA GLN A 1177 23.49 13.24 6.73
C GLN A 1177 24.59 13.06 5.68
N VAL A 1178 25.86 13.37 5.96
CA VAL A 1178 26.95 13.29 4.95
C VAL A 1178 27.54 11.90 4.79
N LYS A 1179 28.10 11.34 5.88
CA LYS A 1179 28.80 10.04 5.88
C LYS A 1179 28.03 8.90 5.17
N PRO A 1180 26.72 8.69 5.41
CA PRO A 1180 25.99 7.58 4.80
C PRO A 1180 25.79 7.70 3.28
N LEU A 1181 26.05 8.88 2.71
CA LEU A 1181 25.99 9.16 1.28
C LEU A 1181 27.39 8.98 0.66
N ALA A 1182 28.43 9.49 1.33
CA ALA A 1182 29.81 9.30 0.93
C ALA A 1182 30.19 7.82 0.87
N ASP A 1183 29.90 7.05 1.94
CA ASP A 1183 30.16 5.61 2.01
C ASP A 1183 29.40 4.81 0.93
N SER A 1184 28.28 5.33 0.40
CA SER A 1184 27.55 4.66 -0.69
C SER A 1184 28.25 4.73 -2.06
N ILE A 1185 29.27 5.60 -2.16
CA ILE A 1185 30.07 5.88 -3.35
C ILE A 1185 31.51 5.41 -3.16
N LEU A 1186 32.16 5.83 -2.07
CA LEU A 1186 33.58 5.52 -1.80
C LEU A 1186 33.85 4.01 -1.78
N GLY A 1187 32.86 3.19 -1.38
CA GLY A 1187 32.95 1.73 -1.41
C GLY A 1187 33.03 1.09 -2.81
N PHE A 1188 32.70 1.83 -3.89
CA PHE A 1188 33.01 1.40 -5.27
C PHE A 1188 34.47 1.65 -5.65
N TYR A 1189 35.12 2.63 -5.01
CA TYR A 1189 36.53 3.01 -5.21
C TYR A 1189 37.46 2.44 -4.11
N GLY A 1190 36.99 1.46 -3.33
CA GLY A 1190 37.79 0.80 -2.29
C GLY A 1190 38.12 1.66 -1.06
N SER A 1191 37.43 2.78 -0.85
CA SER A 1191 37.67 3.74 0.25
C SER A 1191 36.43 3.88 1.16
N SER A 1192 36.59 4.49 2.34
CA SER A 1192 35.48 4.87 3.23
C SER A 1192 35.60 6.29 3.74
N PHE A 1193 34.49 6.83 4.25
CA PHE A 1193 34.45 8.15 4.86
C PHE A 1193 35.39 8.29 6.07
N ASP A 1194 35.56 7.23 6.87
CA ASP A 1194 36.41 7.27 8.06
C ASP A 1194 37.90 7.33 7.69
N ASP A 1195 38.33 6.61 6.64
CA ASP A 1195 39.71 6.65 6.15
C ASP A 1195 40.05 8.04 5.60
N LEU A 1196 39.10 8.63 4.85
CA LEU A 1196 39.20 9.94 4.24
C LEU A 1196 39.33 11.09 5.26
N VAL A 1197 38.68 10.95 6.41
CA VAL A 1197 38.74 11.92 7.53
C VAL A 1197 39.98 11.74 8.40
N ARG A 1198 40.57 10.53 8.47
CA ARG A 1198 41.81 10.26 9.20
C ARG A 1198 43.07 10.71 8.45
N GLY A 1199 43.02 10.76 7.12
CA GLY A 1199 44.11 11.22 6.26
C GLY A 1199 44.94 10.09 5.62
N ASP A 1200 44.63 8.83 5.92
CA ASP A 1200 45.48 7.65 5.64
C ASP A 1200 45.52 7.17 4.18
N ASN A 1201 45.12 7.99 3.19
CA ASN A 1201 45.34 7.66 1.78
C ASN A 1201 45.48 8.89 0.88
N GLN A 1202 46.71 9.09 0.38
CA GLN A 1202 47.07 10.03 -0.66
C GLN A 1202 47.27 9.25 -1.98
N LYS A 1203 46.18 8.83 -2.62
CA LYS A 1203 46.15 8.28 -3.98
C LYS A 1203 45.03 8.94 -4.77
N SER A 1204 45.27 9.28 -6.04
CA SER A 1204 44.23 9.85 -6.91
C SER A 1204 43.23 8.74 -7.30
N LEU A 1205 41.96 9.10 -7.50
CA LEU A 1205 40.90 8.11 -7.78
C LEU A 1205 41.06 7.38 -9.14
N PHE A 1206 41.89 7.88 -10.04
CA PHE A 1206 41.95 7.44 -11.44
C PHE A 1206 43.12 6.50 -11.76
N SER A 1207 43.73 5.92 -10.72
CA SER A 1207 44.82 4.94 -10.86
C SER A 1207 44.34 3.47 -10.80
N TYR A 1208 43.06 3.20 -11.09
CA TYR A 1208 42.41 1.88 -11.01
C TYR A 1208 41.33 1.70 -12.07
#